data_AF-A0A1Q7BZN4-F1
#
_entry.id   AF-A0A1Q7BZN4-F1
#
_cell.length_a   1.000
_cell.length_b   1.000
_cell.length_c   1.000
_cell.angle_alpha   90.00
_cell.angle_beta   90.00
_cell.angle_gamma   90.00
#
_symmetry.space_group_name_H-M   'P 1'
#
loop_
_entity.id
_entity.type
_entity.pdbx_description
1 polymer ?
#
loop_
_entity_poly.entity_id
_entity_poly.type
_entity_poly.pdbx_seq_one_letter_code
_entity_poly.pdbx_strand_id
1 'polypeptide(L)'
;MIRRVGVLALPLLVALGTAATPAAADPAAPVLAVTTAKPAYRTGEAPALRFTVTNHGQAPCQLAAASDVVLQVTSLTRDGTPVPPAMAWSTFGEGYLAGVMAQAKTLAPGESGTFPVTLVAGAVPASHPVPGGGAVTSLWPVGGDGRYRLSLVYGAPSLATGGAPLCAGLTEPVTVSFRVGGTDPHRPLWWWLVIAGAVLLLVLVIVVLVWRLRRRRPVPVATAVLFLVVIALVAGTGSRPASASWDDSLGDAAFRKVVDDCVNGFYLPSNDPAGIMPAINDLNGPVVTIRPQLPGQGHRTFDTPLAPGGKGSSTILFNPKSDFVHVDDGDLNTCAELYHELFHAWENIKGTASSEICDSTGIETDEVEASFAENKYRKAKGLKPRTTYGGKKLPQSLDECKKKKLPPTTGPAKKCRGYQSSCGQTNGDPHLVTFDQRYYDFQAVGEFVAVRSATGDLAVQTRQSPVLGSRFVSANSAVAMRSGADRLGFYLSGDAVTVRLNGAVLELADGAKALPGGGTVTRRESAVYLSGSGYDVDWPDGSTAYLDPIGHWGLRLYLSLAPARHGQVTGLLGDFDGDPKNDLVPVGGGKALDSPAFDQLYHAYGDSWRVAADTSLFDYAAGQGTATFTDRTFPDRPMAASDLPAGTRDGAAAVCQWSGVTDPQLLQACILDVAVTGQAAFAVGSADTQETSGAAGGTPPGGTPAGGTDATLAAGQSTAYTFAGTAGQAVFVQVVSSTVDDACSVLTMRGPDGSALSSGCVINHTGYVDRTVLPVTGQYRVQLEAAKGGVQLRLYTDHDESGELAMDGAPVTATIGQPGAIASYSFTARAGQKVFVEATDSDLPDRCSVIVLRAPDGSGMVAGCVIGGKGFVDGTVLPATGRYTVLVDPPALDLGKVRLHLIEDVDQHGDITVNGPEVTVAVRQPGAVAVLDFTGTAGQRITVRASGATLADACGLLALPADPSLARAVMARVR
;
A
#
# COMPACT_ATOMS: atom_id res chain seq x y z
N MET A 1 70.93 13.68 -23.93
CA MET A 1 71.34 15.06 -23.60
C MET A 1 70.06 15.87 -23.44
N ILE A 2 69.65 16.28 -22.23
CA ILE A 2 70.07 17.55 -21.57
C ILE A 2 69.78 18.71 -22.56
N ARG A 3 68.91 19.71 -22.33
CA ARG A 3 68.78 20.59 -21.15
C ARG A 3 67.50 21.45 -21.25
N ARG A 4 67.07 21.93 -20.08
CA ARG A 4 66.05 22.96 -19.78
C ARG A 4 66.25 24.29 -20.56
N VAL A 5 65.21 25.11 -20.70
CA VAL A 5 64.93 26.33 -19.88
C VAL A 5 63.68 27.09 -20.39
N GLY A 6 62.70 27.26 -19.49
CA GLY A 6 61.94 28.51 -19.24
C GLY A 6 60.84 29.00 -20.19
N VAL A 7 59.57 28.89 -19.78
CA VAL A 7 58.47 29.77 -20.26
C VAL A 7 57.69 30.31 -19.05
N LEU A 8 57.35 31.60 -19.11
CA LEU A 8 56.68 32.43 -18.12
C LEU A 8 55.30 31.91 -17.68
N ALA A 9 54.97 32.18 -16.42
CA ALA A 9 53.66 32.01 -15.81
C ALA A 9 52.78 33.27 -15.94
N LEU A 10 51.48 33.06 -16.12
CA LEU A 10 50.39 33.96 -15.71
C LEU A 10 49.22 33.06 -15.21
N PRO A 11 48.49 33.41 -14.12
CA PRO A 11 47.67 32.45 -13.38
C PRO A 11 46.24 32.36 -13.91
N LEU A 12 45.71 31.13 -13.97
CA LEU A 12 44.31 30.83 -14.26
C LEU A 12 43.53 30.77 -12.95
N LEU A 13 42.49 31.60 -12.81
CA LEU A 13 41.49 31.52 -11.74
C LEU A 13 40.66 30.24 -11.93
N VAL A 14 40.76 29.31 -10.97
CA VAL A 14 39.85 28.16 -10.83
C VAL A 14 38.63 28.63 -10.04
N ALA A 15 37.48 28.73 -10.71
CA ALA A 15 36.19 28.85 -10.04
C ALA A 15 35.82 27.47 -9.46
N LEU A 16 35.89 27.36 -8.13
CA LEU A 16 35.34 26.24 -7.37
C LEU A 16 33.81 26.31 -7.47
N GLY A 17 33.21 25.33 -8.14
CA GLY A 17 31.78 25.08 -8.08
C GLY A 17 31.40 24.74 -6.65
N THR A 18 30.63 25.60 -6.01
CA THR A 18 29.97 25.31 -4.74
C THR A 18 28.93 24.23 -5.00
N ALA A 19 29.17 23.03 -4.49
CA ALA A 19 28.13 22.03 -4.33
C ALA A 19 26.96 22.69 -3.58
N ALA A 20 25.75 22.57 -4.13
CA ALA A 20 24.55 22.99 -3.46
C ALA A 20 24.46 22.22 -2.14
N THR A 21 24.47 22.94 -1.02
CA THR A 21 24.17 22.37 0.28
C THR A 21 22.73 21.86 0.26
N PRO A 22 22.46 20.61 0.66
CA PRO A 22 21.10 20.15 0.84
C PRO A 22 20.38 21.12 1.78
N ALA A 23 19.10 21.43 1.47
CA ALA A 23 18.25 22.14 2.41
C ALA A 23 18.27 21.36 3.72
N ALA A 24 18.69 22.02 4.80
CA ALA A 24 18.88 21.39 6.09
C ALA A 24 17.56 20.75 6.53
N ALA A 25 17.61 19.46 6.88
CA ALA A 25 16.61 18.86 7.77
C ALA A 25 16.38 19.82 8.94
N ASP A 26 15.15 19.91 9.47
CA ASP A 26 14.88 20.70 10.66
C ASP A 26 15.92 20.32 11.73
N PRO A 27 16.85 21.21 12.11
CA PRO A 27 17.93 20.87 13.02
C PRO A 27 17.41 20.48 14.42
N ALA A 28 16.11 20.64 14.68
CA ALA A 28 15.43 20.21 15.89
C ALA A 28 14.77 18.82 15.82
N ALA A 29 14.71 18.15 14.67
CA ALA A 29 14.05 16.85 14.53
C ALA A 29 14.81 15.75 15.30
N PRO A 30 14.11 14.81 15.96
CA PRO A 30 14.76 13.71 16.65
C PRO A 30 15.53 12.79 15.69
N VAL A 31 16.52 12.06 16.22
CA VAL A 31 17.27 11.06 15.45
C VAL A 31 16.89 9.67 15.94
N LEU A 32 16.51 8.78 15.01
CA LEU A 32 16.21 7.37 15.30
C LEU A 32 17.46 6.51 15.09
N ALA A 33 17.61 5.50 15.93
CA ALA A 33 18.45 4.33 15.68
C ALA A 33 17.67 3.06 16.01
N VAL A 34 17.80 2.02 15.20
CA VAL A 34 17.17 0.72 15.46
C VAL A 34 18.22 -0.36 15.46
N THR A 35 18.23 -1.17 16.51
CA THR A 35 19.23 -2.22 16.75
C THR A 35 18.57 -3.56 17.03
N THR A 36 19.29 -4.64 16.73
CA THR A 36 18.91 -5.98 17.12
C THR A 36 19.81 -6.45 18.26
N ALA A 37 19.26 -7.22 19.20
CA ALA A 37 20.06 -7.76 20.30
C ALA A 37 21.17 -8.70 19.81
N LYS A 38 20.96 -9.36 18.66
CA LYS A 38 21.92 -10.23 18.00
C LYS A 38 21.69 -10.26 16.48
N PRO A 39 22.72 -10.56 15.67
CA PRO A 39 22.58 -10.55 14.21
C PRO A 39 21.79 -11.75 13.65
N ALA A 40 21.60 -12.82 14.45
CA ALA A 40 20.88 -14.02 14.02
C ALA A 40 20.06 -14.67 15.16
N TYR A 41 18.86 -15.13 14.82
CA TYR A 41 17.88 -15.80 15.68
C TYR A 41 17.59 -17.21 15.16
N ARG A 42 17.21 -18.14 16.03
CA ARG A 42 16.83 -19.50 15.64
C ARG A 42 15.44 -19.52 15.00
N THR A 43 15.13 -20.55 14.22
CA THR A 43 13.76 -20.80 13.74
C THR A 43 12.79 -20.87 14.93
N GLY A 44 11.73 -20.06 14.91
CA GLY A 44 10.76 -19.93 16.00
C GLY A 44 11.20 -19.02 17.16
N GLU A 45 12.41 -18.46 17.12
CA GLU A 45 12.85 -17.45 18.09
C GLU A 45 12.48 -16.05 17.60
N ALA A 46 11.72 -15.30 18.40
CA ALA A 46 11.29 -13.94 18.06
C ALA A 46 12.49 -12.94 18.02
N PRO A 47 12.63 -12.13 16.96
CA PRO A 47 13.66 -11.09 16.89
C PRO A 47 13.50 -10.03 17.99
N ALA A 48 14.50 -9.91 18.85
CA ALA A 48 14.55 -8.85 19.86
C ALA A 48 15.11 -7.54 19.26
N LEU A 49 14.21 -6.65 18.85
CA LEU A 49 14.51 -5.32 18.29
C LEU A 49 14.39 -4.23 19.36
N ARG A 50 15.20 -3.17 19.25
CA ARG A 50 15.14 -1.98 20.10
C ARG A 50 15.26 -0.73 19.24
N PHE A 51 14.49 0.30 19.58
CA PHE A 51 14.62 1.62 18.98
C PHE A 51 15.15 2.61 20.02
N THR A 52 16.00 3.51 19.56
CA THR A 52 16.60 4.60 20.34
C THR A 52 16.25 5.91 19.65
N VAL A 53 15.74 6.88 20.40
CA VAL A 53 15.47 8.22 19.87
C VAL A 53 16.20 9.26 20.70
N THR A 54 16.87 10.17 20.00
CA THR A 54 17.63 11.28 20.61
C THR A 54 16.91 12.61 20.38
N ASN A 55 16.73 13.40 21.44
CA ASN A 55 16.20 14.76 21.35
C ASN A 55 17.30 15.70 20.85
N HIS A 56 17.25 16.14 19.59
CA HIS A 56 18.17 17.14 19.02
C HIS A 56 17.62 18.57 19.08
N GLY A 57 16.41 18.75 19.60
CA GLY A 57 15.80 20.06 19.80
C GLY A 57 16.50 20.90 20.87
N GLN A 58 16.17 22.19 20.89
CA GLN A 58 16.72 23.16 21.85
C GLN A 58 16.01 23.17 23.21
N ALA A 59 14.93 22.39 23.37
CA ALA A 59 14.12 22.32 24.58
C ALA A 59 13.83 20.86 24.97
N PRO A 60 13.55 20.58 26.26
CA PRO A 60 13.07 19.27 26.68
C PRO A 60 11.74 18.92 25.99
N CYS A 61 11.62 17.68 25.52
CA CYS A 61 10.40 17.14 24.93
C CYS A 61 10.10 15.76 25.50
N GLN A 62 8.84 15.33 25.42
CA GLN A 62 8.42 14.01 25.85
C GLN A 62 8.57 12.99 24.71
N LEU A 63 9.31 11.92 24.95
CA LEU A 63 9.50 10.84 24.00
C LEU A 63 8.58 9.68 24.34
N ALA A 64 7.66 9.34 23.44
CA ALA A 64 6.77 8.19 23.60
C ALA A 64 7.45 6.86 23.27
N ALA A 65 7.27 5.86 24.14
CA ALA A 65 7.89 4.53 24.05
C ALA A 65 7.02 3.44 23.37
N ALA A 66 5.76 3.75 23.05
CA ALA A 66 4.80 2.81 22.49
C ALA A 66 5.12 2.47 21.02
N SER A 67 5.99 1.47 20.80
CA SER A 67 6.61 1.19 19.50
C SER A 67 5.62 1.02 18.34
N ASP A 68 4.48 0.39 18.58
CA ASP A 68 3.45 0.13 17.57
C ASP A 68 2.65 1.37 17.15
N VAL A 69 2.80 2.47 17.88
CA VAL A 69 2.07 3.72 17.69
C VAL A 69 2.99 4.81 17.15
N VAL A 70 4.27 4.76 17.53
CA VAL A 70 5.27 5.79 17.21
C VAL A 70 6.25 5.36 16.13
N LEU A 71 6.39 4.06 15.86
CA LEU A 71 7.18 3.57 14.74
C LEU A 71 6.30 3.28 13.54
N GLN A 72 6.79 3.72 12.39
CA GLN A 72 6.19 3.48 11.09
C GLN A 72 7.14 2.61 10.29
N VAL A 73 6.63 1.56 9.66
CA VAL A 73 7.44 0.67 8.83
C VAL A 73 7.21 1.05 7.38
N THR A 74 8.28 1.47 6.70
CA THR A 74 8.22 1.91 5.30
C THR A 74 8.56 0.80 4.30
N SER A 75 9.30 -0.22 4.74
CA SER A 75 9.56 -1.41 3.91
C SER A 75 10.07 -2.59 4.74
N LEU A 76 9.80 -3.79 4.23
CA LEU A 76 10.38 -5.04 4.72
C LEU A 76 10.75 -5.91 3.52
N THR A 77 11.96 -6.49 3.57
CA THR A 77 12.35 -7.56 2.66
C THR A 77 12.87 -8.76 3.44
N ARG A 78 12.61 -9.96 2.91
CA ARG A 78 13.14 -11.25 3.36
C ARG A 78 13.87 -11.92 2.20
N ASP A 79 15.15 -12.21 2.39
CA ASP A 79 16.05 -12.75 1.37
C ASP A 79 16.03 -11.94 0.06
N GLY A 80 15.92 -10.62 0.19
CA GLY A 80 15.83 -9.68 -0.95
C GLY A 80 14.45 -9.56 -1.57
N THR A 81 13.49 -10.41 -1.18
CA THR A 81 12.10 -10.35 -1.66
C THR A 81 11.27 -9.45 -0.76
N PRO A 82 10.50 -8.49 -1.30
CA PRO A 82 9.48 -7.76 -0.57
C PRO A 82 8.56 -8.64 0.27
N VAL A 83 8.26 -8.22 1.49
CA VAL A 83 7.23 -8.86 2.33
C VAL A 83 6.16 -7.80 2.61
N PRO A 84 4.96 -7.90 2.01
CA PRO A 84 3.89 -6.96 2.28
C PRO A 84 3.39 -7.14 3.73
N PRO A 85 2.86 -6.07 4.35
CA PRO A 85 2.23 -6.18 5.64
C PRO A 85 0.91 -6.94 5.56
N ALA A 86 0.54 -7.57 6.67
CA ALA A 86 -0.85 -7.91 6.92
C ALA A 86 -1.59 -6.68 7.47
N MET A 87 -2.80 -6.41 6.98
CA MET A 87 -3.60 -5.29 7.46
C MET A 87 -4.54 -5.73 8.57
N ALA A 88 -4.74 -4.85 9.55
CA ALA A 88 -5.53 -5.08 10.75
C ALA A 88 -6.29 -3.80 11.14
N TRP A 89 -7.46 -3.97 11.74
CA TRP A 89 -8.12 -2.90 12.50
C TRP A 89 -7.75 -3.02 13.98
N SER A 90 -7.66 -1.89 14.67
CA SER A 90 -7.22 -1.80 16.06
C SER A 90 -8.14 -0.90 16.85
N THR A 91 -8.54 -1.34 18.04
CA THR A 91 -9.23 -0.53 19.04
C THR A 91 -8.30 -0.27 20.23
N PHE A 92 -8.46 0.90 20.86
CA PHE A 92 -7.60 1.34 21.96
C PHE A 92 -8.47 1.63 23.17
N GLY A 93 -8.38 0.77 24.19
CA GLY A 93 -9.21 0.81 25.40
C GLY A 93 -9.12 2.08 26.29
N GLU A 94 -8.31 3.08 25.91
CA GLU A 94 -8.20 4.38 26.59
C GLU A 94 -8.11 5.54 25.58
N GLY A 95 -8.33 5.24 24.29
CA GLY A 95 -8.00 6.09 23.16
C GLY A 95 -6.52 6.06 22.77
N TYR A 96 -6.26 6.14 21.46
CA TYR A 96 -4.92 6.09 20.85
C TYR A 96 -3.89 7.00 21.55
N LEU A 97 -4.31 8.21 21.90
CA LEU A 97 -3.43 9.26 22.41
C LEU A 97 -3.02 9.07 23.87
N ALA A 98 -3.92 8.56 24.71
CA ALA A 98 -3.63 8.30 26.12
C ALA A 98 -2.53 7.23 26.24
N GLY A 99 -2.60 6.20 25.39
CA GLY A 99 -1.58 5.15 25.28
C GLY A 99 -0.17 5.68 24.97
N VAL A 100 -0.08 6.68 24.08
CA VAL A 100 1.18 7.36 23.73
C VAL A 100 1.72 8.15 24.92
N MET A 101 0.88 8.96 25.54
CA MET A 101 1.30 9.93 26.56
C MET A 101 1.71 9.29 27.89
N ALA A 102 1.04 8.23 28.31
CA ALA A 102 1.35 7.56 29.57
C ALA A 102 2.72 6.86 29.59
N GLN A 103 3.32 6.65 28.41
CA GLN A 103 4.67 6.10 28.24
C GLN A 103 5.67 7.15 27.83
N ALA A 104 5.28 8.42 27.83
CA ALA A 104 6.12 9.50 27.39
C ALA A 104 7.14 9.84 28.48
N LYS A 105 8.41 9.82 28.13
CA LYS A 105 9.51 10.19 29.01
C LYS A 105 10.07 11.54 28.58
N THR A 106 10.14 12.50 29.49
CA THR A 106 10.84 13.77 29.21
C THR A 106 12.33 13.51 28.97
N LEU A 107 12.83 13.96 27.83
CA LEU A 107 14.24 13.95 27.45
C LEU A 107 14.77 15.37 27.37
N ALA A 108 15.89 15.65 28.04
CA ALA A 108 16.62 16.90 27.85
C ALA A 108 17.23 16.99 26.44
N PRO A 109 17.56 18.20 25.93
CA PRO A 109 18.37 18.35 24.73
C PRO A 109 19.64 17.48 24.77
N GLY A 110 19.84 16.65 23.75
CA GLY A 110 20.93 15.68 23.61
C GLY A 110 20.73 14.34 24.35
N GLU A 111 19.67 14.17 25.14
CA GLU A 111 19.36 12.90 25.81
C GLU A 111 18.73 11.90 24.83
N SER A 112 18.95 10.60 25.08
CA SER A 112 18.38 9.50 24.29
C SER A 112 17.54 8.55 25.15
N GLY A 113 16.40 8.11 24.63
CA GLY A 113 15.59 7.03 25.20
C GLY A 113 15.71 5.76 24.36
N THR A 114 15.78 4.57 24.99
CA THR A 114 15.85 3.28 24.28
C THR A 114 14.78 2.32 24.78
N PHE A 115 14.01 1.75 23.87
CA PHE A 115 12.83 0.93 24.19
C PHE A 115 12.77 -0.32 23.29
N PRO A 116 12.17 -1.43 23.77
CA PRO A 116 11.93 -2.60 22.94
C PRO A 116 10.85 -2.32 21.89
N VAL A 117 10.97 -2.96 20.72
CA VAL A 117 9.88 -3.02 19.74
C VAL A 117 9.00 -4.22 20.08
N THR A 118 7.72 -3.97 20.34
CA THR A 118 6.74 -5.02 20.64
C THR A 118 6.38 -5.76 19.35
N LEU A 119 6.51 -7.09 19.34
CA LEU A 119 6.07 -7.92 18.23
C LEU A 119 4.68 -8.51 18.51
N VAL A 120 3.82 -8.51 17.49
CA VAL A 120 2.46 -9.06 17.54
C VAL A 120 2.37 -10.15 16.48
N ALA A 121 2.07 -11.40 16.89
CA ALA A 121 2.07 -12.56 15.99
C ALA A 121 3.38 -12.72 15.17
N GLY A 122 4.52 -12.38 15.77
CA GLY A 122 5.82 -12.43 15.10
C GLY A 122 6.03 -11.34 14.03
N ALA A 123 5.19 -10.31 14.03
CA ALA A 123 5.25 -9.16 13.15
C ALA A 123 5.51 -7.86 13.92
N VAL A 124 6.14 -6.88 13.28
CA VAL A 124 6.25 -5.51 13.80
C VAL A 124 4.96 -4.77 13.44
N PRO A 125 4.12 -4.38 14.42
CA PRO A 125 2.95 -3.55 14.17
C PRO A 125 3.36 -2.08 13.95
N ALA A 126 2.66 -1.41 13.04
CA ALA A 126 2.65 0.04 12.90
C ALA A 126 1.19 0.50 12.71
N SER A 127 0.67 1.20 13.72
CA SER A 127 -0.73 1.56 13.88
C SER A 127 -0.92 3.03 13.55
N HIS A 128 -1.88 3.31 12.67
CA HIS A 128 -2.20 4.66 12.23
C HIS A 128 -3.65 4.99 12.60
N PRO A 129 -3.87 6.02 13.42
CA PRO A 129 -5.19 6.35 13.92
C PRO A 129 -6.06 6.85 12.78
N VAL A 130 -7.36 6.56 12.84
CA VAL A 130 -8.33 6.99 11.82
C VAL A 130 -9.55 7.66 12.45
N PRO A 131 -10.29 8.49 11.69
CA PRO A 131 -11.55 9.05 12.15
C PRO A 131 -12.52 7.99 12.68
N GLY A 132 -13.04 8.23 13.89
CA GLY A 132 -13.92 7.29 14.59
C GLY A 132 -13.26 6.60 15.79
N GLY A 133 -11.92 6.64 15.94
CA GLY A 133 -11.25 6.28 17.19
C GLY A 133 -10.57 4.90 17.28
N GLY A 134 -10.56 4.17 16.17
CA GLY A 134 -9.64 3.05 15.93
C GLY A 134 -8.34 3.43 15.21
N ALA A 135 -7.54 2.42 14.85
CA ALA A 135 -6.41 2.55 13.94
C ALA A 135 -6.37 1.46 12.87
N VAL A 136 -5.89 1.84 11.69
CA VAL A 136 -5.41 0.90 10.67
C VAL A 136 -3.99 0.49 11.05
N THR A 137 -3.79 -0.79 11.29
CA THR A 137 -2.49 -1.35 11.68
C THR A 137 -1.92 -2.20 10.57
N SER A 138 -0.68 -1.92 10.21
CA SER A 138 0.14 -2.75 9.33
C SER A 138 1.01 -3.68 10.18
N LEU A 139 0.96 -4.99 9.90
CA LEU A 139 1.68 -6.04 10.62
C LEU A 139 2.76 -6.62 9.71
N TRP A 140 4.02 -6.30 9.98
CA TRP A 140 5.17 -6.66 9.15
C TRP A 140 5.88 -7.93 9.63
N PRO A 141 5.73 -9.09 8.97
CA PRO A 141 6.17 -10.38 9.52
C PRO A 141 7.69 -10.55 9.58
N VAL A 142 8.25 -10.75 10.77
CA VAL A 142 9.71 -10.88 10.98
C VAL A 142 10.15 -12.22 11.57
N GLY A 143 9.24 -13.18 11.75
CA GLY A 143 9.50 -14.45 12.45
C GLY A 143 9.89 -15.67 11.58
N GLY A 144 9.75 -15.60 10.25
CA GLY A 144 10.05 -16.74 9.36
C GLY A 144 11.54 -16.86 9.02
N ASP A 145 12.02 -18.05 8.64
CA ASP A 145 13.44 -18.26 8.28
C ASP A 145 13.91 -17.42 7.08
N GLY A 146 14.88 -16.54 7.25
CA GLY A 146 15.44 -15.72 6.17
C GLY A 146 16.29 -14.56 6.67
N ARG A 147 16.89 -13.81 5.74
CA ARG A 147 17.59 -12.55 6.02
C ARG A 147 16.63 -11.38 5.85
N TYR A 148 16.40 -10.64 6.92
CA TYR A 148 15.51 -9.48 6.93
C TYR A 148 16.28 -8.19 6.75
N ARG A 149 15.65 -7.26 6.03
CA ARG A 149 15.97 -5.83 6.03
C ARG A 149 14.67 -5.07 6.25
N LEU A 150 14.57 -4.40 7.40
CA LEU A 150 13.39 -3.68 7.89
C LEU A 150 13.74 -2.19 7.98
N SER A 151 12.95 -1.33 7.34
CA SER A 151 13.12 0.13 7.40
C SER A 151 12.01 0.77 8.22
N LEU A 152 12.38 1.63 9.17
CA LEU A 152 11.43 2.28 10.08
C LEU A 152 11.70 3.78 10.19
N VAL A 153 10.64 4.51 10.50
CA VAL A 153 10.64 5.94 10.86
C VAL A 153 10.02 6.07 12.24
N TYR A 154 10.50 7.00 13.05
CA TYR A 154 9.83 7.41 14.28
C TYR A 154 9.02 8.68 14.00
N GLY A 155 7.74 8.67 14.32
CA GLY A 155 6.83 9.80 14.14
C GLY A 155 5.79 9.82 15.26
N ALA A 156 5.95 10.73 16.21
CA ALA A 156 4.95 10.98 17.25
C ALA A 156 4.04 12.15 16.84
N PRO A 157 2.72 12.09 17.12
CA PRO A 157 1.85 13.25 16.96
C PRO A 157 2.32 14.39 17.87
N SER A 158 2.24 15.64 17.41
CA SER A 158 2.47 16.83 18.22
C SER A 158 1.20 17.20 18.97
N LEU A 159 1.30 17.32 20.29
CA LEU A 159 0.17 17.66 21.14
C LEU A 159 0.49 18.87 22.01
N ALA A 160 -0.44 19.81 22.04
CA ALA A 160 -0.51 20.82 23.08
C ALA A 160 -1.15 20.19 24.33
N THR A 161 -0.34 19.59 25.20
CA THR A 161 -0.76 19.28 26.57
C THR A 161 -0.17 20.32 27.52
N GLY A 162 -0.76 20.53 28.70
CA GLY A 162 -0.24 21.47 29.72
C GLY A 162 1.14 21.13 30.31
N GLY A 163 1.86 20.16 29.72
CA GLY A 163 3.22 19.72 30.05
C GLY A 163 4.22 19.96 28.90
N ALA A 164 5.42 19.38 28.98
CA ALA A 164 6.38 19.45 27.87
C ALA A 164 5.82 18.72 26.63
N PRO A 165 5.89 19.31 25.43
CA PRO A 165 5.31 18.71 24.22
C PRO A 165 6.03 17.41 23.85
N LEU A 166 5.35 16.50 23.13
CA LEU A 166 6.00 15.34 22.54
C LEU A 166 7.16 15.79 21.63
N CYS A 167 8.19 14.97 21.52
CA CYS A 167 9.28 15.18 20.57
C CYS A 167 8.68 15.10 19.15
N ALA A 168 8.41 16.28 18.59
CA ALA A 168 7.71 16.43 17.33
C ALA A 168 8.65 16.25 16.13
N GLY A 169 8.06 15.87 15.01
CA GLY A 169 8.77 15.62 13.75
C GLY A 169 9.04 14.14 13.52
N LEU A 170 9.24 13.78 12.25
CA LEU A 170 9.68 12.44 11.89
C LEU A 170 11.17 12.39 11.70
N THR A 171 11.71 11.22 12.01
CA THR A 171 13.11 10.92 11.79
C THR A 171 13.35 10.52 10.34
N GLU A 172 14.59 10.64 9.89
CA GLU A 172 15.00 9.94 8.67
C GLU A 172 14.75 8.42 8.80
N PRO A 173 14.40 7.72 7.70
CA PRO A 173 14.23 6.27 7.73
C PRO A 173 15.52 5.55 8.12
N VAL A 174 15.41 4.61 9.05
CA VAL A 174 16.52 3.76 9.52
C VAL A 174 16.27 2.33 9.09
N THR A 175 17.25 1.73 8.43
CA THR A 175 17.20 0.33 8.02
C THR A 175 18.02 -0.56 8.96
N VAL A 176 17.38 -1.58 9.54
CA VAL A 176 18.01 -2.62 10.35
C VAL A 176 18.00 -3.96 9.61
N SER A 177 19.06 -4.77 9.76
CA SER A 177 19.17 -6.10 9.14
C SER A 177 19.48 -7.18 10.17
N PHE A 178 18.84 -8.34 10.04
CA PHE A 178 19.05 -9.51 10.91
C PHE A 178 18.65 -10.80 10.19
N ARG A 179 18.96 -11.96 10.77
CA ARG A 179 18.59 -13.27 10.22
C ARG A 179 17.74 -14.06 11.20
N VAL A 180 16.74 -14.77 10.72
CA VAL A 180 16.03 -15.82 11.47
C VAL A 180 16.28 -17.14 10.75
N GLY A 181 16.60 -18.19 11.49
CA GLY A 181 16.86 -19.51 10.91
C GLY A 181 18.18 -19.62 10.11
N GLY A 182 18.60 -20.86 9.89
CA GLY A 182 19.90 -21.20 9.32
C GLY A 182 20.75 -22.02 10.31
N THR A 183 21.56 -22.92 9.76
CA THR A 183 22.47 -23.76 10.54
C THR A 183 23.42 -22.90 11.37
N ASP A 184 23.38 -23.09 12.68
CA ASP A 184 24.39 -22.64 13.64
C ASP A 184 25.79 -22.96 13.08
N PRO A 185 26.71 -21.99 12.89
CA PRO A 185 28.06 -22.27 12.38
C PRO A 185 28.88 -23.19 13.29
N HIS A 186 28.36 -23.53 14.48
CA HIS A 186 29.08 -24.32 15.48
C HIS A 186 28.20 -25.41 16.11
N ARG A 187 27.86 -26.45 15.35
CA ARG A 187 27.63 -27.76 15.99
C ARG A 187 28.99 -28.47 16.12
N PRO A 188 29.55 -28.57 17.33
CA PRO A 188 30.86 -29.19 17.53
C PRO A 188 30.83 -30.67 17.14
N LEU A 189 31.95 -31.16 16.58
CA LEU A 189 32.13 -32.50 16.01
C LEU A 189 31.62 -33.66 16.90
N TRP A 190 31.58 -33.46 18.22
CA TRP A 190 31.13 -34.47 19.19
C TRP A 190 29.65 -34.84 19.07
N TRP A 191 28.80 -33.96 18.55
CA TRP A 191 27.38 -34.27 18.35
C TRP A 191 27.16 -35.41 17.34
N TRP A 192 27.99 -35.44 16.28
CA TRP A 192 28.00 -36.53 15.31
C TRP A 192 28.57 -37.82 15.88
N LEU A 193 29.51 -37.73 16.83
CA LEU A 193 30.05 -38.90 17.54
C LEU A 193 29.03 -39.53 18.50
N VAL A 194 28.18 -38.73 19.15
CA VAL A 194 27.09 -39.25 20.00
C VAL A 194 26.03 -39.97 19.17
N ILE A 195 25.65 -39.42 18.01
CA ILE A 195 24.71 -40.07 17.09
C ILE A 195 25.31 -41.36 16.53
N ALA A 196 26.57 -41.35 16.10
CA ALA A 196 27.27 -42.54 15.63
C ALA A 196 27.36 -43.61 16.73
N GLY A 197 27.64 -43.22 17.98
CA GLY A 197 27.65 -44.11 19.13
C GLY A 197 26.29 -44.73 19.44
N ALA A 198 25.20 -43.95 19.39
CA ALA A 198 23.84 -44.43 19.61
C ALA A 198 23.38 -45.41 18.51
N VAL A 199 23.73 -45.14 17.24
CA VAL A 199 23.45 -46.04 16.11
C VAL A 199 24.23 -47.35 16.25
N LEU A 200 25.50 -47.30 16.65
CA LEU A 200 26.31 -48.50 16.93
C LEU A 200 25.71 -49.35 18.04
N LEU A 201 25.22 -48.73 19.11
CA LEU A 201 24.60 -49.42 20.24
C LEU A 201 23.27 -50.08 19.84
N LEU A 202 22.47 -49.41 19.00
CA LEU A 202 21.23 -49.95 18.45
C LEU A 202 21.48 -51.17 17.55
N VAL A 203 22.48 -51.09 16.67
CA VAL A 203 22.90 -52.21 15.81
C VAL A 203 23.39 -53.39 16.66
N LEU A 204 24.14 -53.13 17.73
CA LEU A 204 24.64 -54.17 18.63
C LEU A 204 23.50 -54.87 19.37
N VAL A 205 22.48 -54.13 19.81
CA VAL A 205 21.26 -54.68 20.42
C VAL A 205 20.49 -55.54 19.42
N ILE A 206 20.33 -55.08 18.17
CA ILE A 206 19.66 -55.85 17.11
C ILE A 206 20.43 -57.14 16.79
N VAL A 207 21.76 -57.08 16.68
CA VAL A 207 22.61 -58.25 16.41
C VAL A 207 22.52 -59.27 17.55
N VAL A 208 22.53 -58.82 18.80
CA VAL A 208 22.37 -59.70 19.98
C VAL A 208 20.98 -60.32 20.03
N LEU A 209 19.93 -59.57 19.70
CA LEU A 209 18.55 -60.07 19.59
C LEU A 209 18.43 -61.13 18.49
N VAL A 210 18.95 -60.85 17.30
CA VAL A 210 18.95 -61.79 16.15
C VAL A 210 19.78 -63.05 16.46
N TRP A 211 20.92 -62.90 17.14
CA TRP A 211 21.75 -64.03 17.55
C TRP A 211 21.09 -64.88 18.64
N ARG A 212 20.40 -64.28 19.61
CA ARG A 212 19.60 -65.00 20.61
C ARG A 212 18.39 -65.70 19.99
N LEU A 213 17.74 -65.08 19.00
CA LEU A 213 16.61 -65.67 18.27
C LEU A 213 17.05 -66.82 17.36
N ARG A 214 18.29 -66.80 16.82
CA ARG A 214 18.85 -67.91 16.02
C ARG A 214 19.34 -69.12 16.83
N ARG A 215 19.55 -68.99 18.14
CA ARG A 215 20.07 -70.07 19.01
C ARG A 215 19.00 -70.91 19.74
N ARG A 216 17.71 -70.63 19.56
CA ARG A 216 16.64 -71.45 20.15
C ARG A 216 15.85 -72.17 19.05
N ARG A 217 15.76 -73.50 19.19
CA ARG A 217 15.05 -74.43 18.28
C ARG A 217 13.58 -74.01 18.06
N PRO A 218 12.96 -74.34 16.91
CA PRO A 218 11.64 -73.82 16.58
C PRO A 218 10.58 -74.55 17.42
N VAL A 219 9.78 -73.79 18.16
CA VAL A 219 8.50 -74.24 18.71
C VAL A 219 7.46 -73.19 18.32
N PRO A 220 6.27 -73.58 17.81
CA PRO A 220 5.30 -72.63 17.30
C PRO A 220 4.31 -72.24 18.40
N VAL A 221 4.57 -71.17 19.16
CA VAL A 221 3.52 -70.52 19.97
C VAL A 221 3.78 -69.01 20.04
N ALA A 222 2.67 -68.28 19.91
CA ALA A 222 2.54 -66.85 19.76
C ALA A 222 2.84 -66.00 21.02
N THR A 223 2.90 -64.69 20.77
CA THR A 223 2.48 -63.55 21.62
C THR A 223 3.37 -63.03 22.77
N ALA A 224 3.36 -61.69 22.88
CA ALA A 224 3.48 -60.89 24.11
C ALA A 224 4.81 -60.21 24.49
N VAL A 225 5.44 -59.44 23.59
CA VAL A 225 6.35 -58.34 24.03
C VAL A 225 6.10 -56.98 23.34
N LEU A 226 5.33 -56.90 22.25
CA LEU A 226 5.16 -55.62 21.54
C LEU A 226 3.96 -54.74 22.01
N PHE A 227 3.24 -55.13 23.06
CA PHE A 227 1.99 -54.44 23.47
C PHE A 227 2.09 -53.59 24.74
N LEU A 228 3.25 -53.47 25.38
CA LEU A 228 3.40 -52.69 26.63
C LEU A 228 4.02 -51.29 26.47
N VAL A 229 4.35 -50.86 25.24
CA VAL A 229 4.84 -49.48 24.99
C VAL A 229 3.74 -48.57 24.41
N VAL A 230 2.61 -49.12 23.96
CA VAL A 230 1.52 -48.33 23.35
C VAL A 230 0.45 -47.89 24.38
N ILE A 231 0.39 -48.51 25.56
CA ILE A 231 -0.61 -48.15 26.61
C ILE A 231 -0.10 -47.07 27.59
N ALA A 232 1.20 -46.75 27.59
CA ALA A 232 1.73 -45.63 28.37
C ALA A 232 1.62 -44.25 27.66
N LEU A 233 1.04 -44.19 26.45
CA LEU A 233 0.85 -42.97 25.68
C LEU A 233 -0.61 -42.50 25.57
N VAL A 234 -1.55 -43.15 26.28
CA VAL A 234 -2.98 -42.76 26.27
C VAL A 234 -3.50 -42.32 27.66
N ALA A 235 -2.70 -42.41 28.72
CA ALA A 235 -3.05 -41.86 30.03
C ALA A 235 -2.35 -40.50 30.26
N GLY A 236 -2.81 -39.50 29.51
CA GLY A 236 -2.36 -38.11 29.61
C GLY A 236 -3.42 -37.13 29.10
N THR A 237 -4.71 -37.45 29.27
CA THR A 237 -5.79 -36.48 29.03
C THR A 237 -5.88 -35.53 30.23
N GLY A 238 -4.86 -34.68 30.36
CA GLY A 238 -4.96 -33.42 31.08
C GLY A 238 -5.43 -32.36 30.09
N SER A 239 -6.64 -31.84 30.31
CA SER A 239 -7.16 -30.54 29.89
C SER A 239 -6.59 -29.94 28.59
N ARG A 240 -7.31 -30.09 27.48
CA ARG A 240 -7.16 -29.12 26.38
C ARG A 240 -7.73 -27.78 26.87
N PRO A 241 -7.00 -26.67 26.80
CA PRO A 241 -7.58 -25.39 27.14
C PRO A 241 -8.46 -24.87 26.01
N ALA A 242 -9.32 -23.93 26.39
CA ALA A 242 -10.28 -23.26 25.55
C ALA A 242 -9.63 -22.50 24.37
N SER A 243 -10.42 -22.26 23.33
CA SER A 243 -10.12 -21.62 22.03
C SER A 243 -9.38 -20.27 21.98
N ALA A 244 -9.04 -19.66 23.12
CA ALA A 244 -8.14 -18.53 23.12
C ALA A 244 -6.71 -19.08 23.15
N SER A 245 -6.06 -19.20 21.99
CA SER A 245 -4.69 -19.72 21.94
C SER A 245 -3.70 -18.66 22.40
N TRP A 246 -2.93 -18.92 23.44
CA TRP A 246 -1.84 -18.05 23.86
C TRP A 246 -0.54 -18.40 23.15
N ASP A 247 0.32 -17.39 22.99
CA ASP A 247 1.69 -17.55 22.51
C ASP A 247 2.68 -17.21 23.62
N ASP A 248 3.66 -18.10 23.75
CA ASP A 248 4.67 -18.22 24.79
C ASP A 248 5.96 -17.43 24.51
N SER A 249 6.00 -16.62 23.45
CA SER A 249 7.20 -15.84 23.08
C SER A 249 7.59 -14.71 24.04
N LEU A 250 6.69 -14.27 24.94
CA LEU A 250 6.93 -13.14 25.86
C LEU A 250 6.34 -13.30 27.28
N GLY A 251 5.59 -14.36 27.59
CA GLY A 251 4.88 -14.52 28.87
C GLY A 251 5.60 -15.41 29.87
N ASP A 252 5.80 -14.95 31.10
CA ASP A 252 6.19 -15.83 32.20
C ASP A 252 5.00 -16.74 32.63
N ALA A 253 5.27 -17.80 33.39
CA ALA A 253 4.24 -18.70 33.86
C ALA A 253 3.15 -18.00 34.71
N ALA A 254 3.42 -16.82 35.26
CA ALA A 254 2.48 -16.05 36.07
C ALA A 254 1.46 -15.30 35.20
N PHE A 255 1.88 -14.71 34.08
CA PHE A 255 0.95 -14.12 33.09
C PHE A 255 -0.07 -15.15 32.62
N ARG A 256 0.42 -16.32 32.19
CA ARG A 256 -0.43 -17.41 31.71
C ARG A 256 -1.43 -17.85 32.76
N LYS A 257 -1.00 -18.00 34.01
CA LYS A 257 -1.90 -18.37 35.10
C LYS A 257 -3.05 -17.37 35.26
N VAL A 258 -2.78 -16.07 35.18
CA VAL A 258 -3.82 -15.05 35.33
C VAL A 258 -4.83 -15.11 34.18
N VAL A 259 -4.36 -15.23 32.94
CA VAL A 259 -5.23 -15.38 31.77
C VAL A 259 -6.06 -16.65 31.87
N ASP A 260 -5.44 -17.78 32.20
CA ASP A 260 -6.13 -19.07 32.37
C ASP A 260 -7.19 -18.98 33.48
N ASP A 261 -6.88 -18.37 34.62
CA ASP A 261 -7.83 -18.21 35.72
C ASP A 261 -9.06 -17.37 35.29
N CYS A 262 -8.84 -16.27 34.56
CA CYS A 262 -9.93 -15.43 34.06
C CYS A 262 -10.78 -16.16 33.00
N VAL A 263 -10.13 -16.69 31.96
CA VAL A 263 -10.79 -17.36 30.82
C VAL A 263 -11.57 -18.59 31.29
N ASN A 264 -10.97 -19.44 32.13
CA ASN A 264 -11.68 -20.58 32.73
C ASN A 264 -12.86 -20.13 33.60
N GLY A 265 -12.70 -18.99 34.30
CA GLY A 265 -13.76 -18.37 35.08
C GLY A 265 -14.97 -17.96 34.24
N PHE A 266 -14.76 -17.45 33.02
CA PHE A 266 -15.83 -17.01 32.12
C PHE A 266 -16.70 -18.17 31.61
N TYR A 267 -16.13 -19.37 31.48
CA TYR A 267 -16.88 -20.56 31.01
C TYR A 267 -17.82 -21.18 32.06
N LEU A 268 -17.74 -20.74 33.32
CA LEU A 268 -18.66 -21.25 34.35
C LEU A 268 -20.08 -20.70 34.13
N PRO A 269 -21.13 -21.48 34.49
CA PRO A 269 -22.51 -21.03 34.38
C PRO A 269 -22.73 -19.67 35.04
N SER A 270 -23.39 -18.75 34.32
CA SER A 270 -23.68 -17.36 34.76
C SER A 270 -22.49 -16.39 34.80
N ASN A 271 -21.28 -16.82 34.41
CA ASN A 271 -20.08 -15.96 34.36
C ASN A 271 -19.78 -15.36 32.97
N ASP A 272 -20.59 -15.69 31.97
CA ASP A 272 -20.60 -15.04 30.65
C ASP A 272 -21.95 -14.35 30.40
N PRO A 273 -22.25 -13.25 31.10
CA PRO A 273 -23.57 -12.62 31.03
C PRO A 273 -23.81 -11.84 29.73
N ALA A 274 -22.77 -11.58 28.93
CA ALA A 274 -22.91 -11.03 27.58
C ALA A 274 -23.02 -12.11 26.50
N GLY A 275 -22.75 -13.39 26.83
CA GLY A 275 -22.89 -14.51 25.89
C GLY A 275 -21.80 -14.54 24.82
N ILE A 276 -20.61 -14.02 25.12
CA ILE A 276 -19.50 -13.89 24.14
C ILE A 276 -18.65 -15.16 24.04
N MET A 277 -18.56 -15.93 25.12
CA MET A 277 -17.64 -17.06 25.22
C MET A 277 -17.96 -18.21 24.25
N PRO A 278 -19.21 -18.52 23.87
CA PRO A 278 -19.48 -19.54 22.86
C PRO A 278 -18.87 -19.24 21.49
N ALA A 279 -18.86 -17.98 21.05
CA ALA A 279 -18.29 -17.59 19.77
C ALA A 279 -16.76 -17.52 19.84
N ILE A 280 -16.23 -17.03 20.97
CA ILE A 280 -14.79 -17.09 21.25
C ILE A 280 -14.32 -18.57 21.27
N ASN A 281 -15.15 -19.49 21.78
CA ASN A 281 -14.90 -20.93 21.96
C ASN A 281 -15.25 -21.87 20.83
N ASP A 282 -15.54 -21.33 19.66
CA ASP A 282 -15.70 -22.16 18.47
C ASP A 282 -14.33 -22.64 17.95
N LEU A 283 -14.06 -23.93 18.11
CA LEU A 283 -12.83 -24.57 17.61
C LEU A 283 -12.74 -24.60 16.07
N ASN A 284 -13.83 -24.31 15.37
CA ASN A 284 -13.87 -24.17 13.92
C ASN A 284 -14.05 -22.70 13.48
N GLY A 285 -14.12 -21.77 14.43
CA GLY A 285 -14.32 -20.33 14.19
C GLY A 285 -13.02 -19.53 14.18
N PRO A 286 -13.11 -18.19 14.07
CA PRO A 286 -11.95 -17.32 14.06
C PRO A 286 -11.16 -17.38 15.37
N VAL A 287 -9.83 -17.22 15.28
CA VAL A 287 -8.93 -17.45 16.42
C VAL A 287 -8.74 -16.16 17.23
N VAL A 288 -8.85 -16.25 18.56
CA VAL A 288 -8.53 -15.15 19.48
C VAL A 288 -7.22 -15.46 20.20
N THR A 289 -6.21 -14.59 20.05
CA THR A 289 -4.88 -14.75 20.64
C THR A 289 -4.63 -13.70 21.72
N ILE A 290 -4.31 -14.10 22.94
CA ILE A 290 -3.99 -13.16 24.04
C ILE A 290 -2.48 -13.16 24.28
N ARG A 291 -1.84 -11.98 24.28
CA ARG A 291 -0.39 -11.80 24.47
C ARG A 291 -0.08 -10.79 25.57
N PRO A 292 1.06 -10.95 26.27
CA PRO A 292 1.48 -9.98 27.26
C PRO A 292 1.83 -8.65 26.61
N GLN A 293 1.43 -7.58 27.28
CA GLN A 293 1.77 -6.20 26.93
C GLN A 293 2.90 -5.68 27.83
N LEU A 294 3.71 -4.73 27.34
CA LEU A 294 4.78 -4.11 28.15
C LEU A 294 4.20 -3.40 29.40
N PRO A 295 4.93 -3.36 30.52
CA PRO A 295 4.54 -2.58 31.69
C PRO A 295 4.31 -1.11 31.34
N GLY A 296 3.27 -0.50 31.89
CA GLY A 296 2.90 0.89 31.57
C GLY A 296 2.23 1.10 30.19
N GLN A 297 1.71 0.05 29.53
CA GLN A 297 0.74 0.23 28.43
C GLN A 297 -0.66 -0.30 28.78
N GLY A 298 -1.68 0.33 28.18
CA GLY A 298 -3.08 -0.11 28.24
C GLY A 298 -3.38 -1.35 27.40
N HIS A 299 -4.61 -1.81 27.53
CA HIS A 299 -5.18 -2.96 26.82
C HIS A 299 -5.59 -2.57 25.39
N ARG A 300 -5.52 -3.53 24.46
CA ARG A 300 -5.84 -3.29 23.04
C ARG A 300 -6.15 -4.57 22.28
N THR A 301 -7.08 -4.48 21.33
CA THR A 301 -7.51 -5.60 20.48
C THR A 301 -7.38 -5.26 19.00
N PHE A 302 -6.91 -6.22 18.20
CA PHE A 302 -6.68 -6.07 16.75
C PHE A 302 -7.31 -7.22 15.96
N ASP A 303 -7.97 -6.95 14.83
CA ASP A 303 -8.36 -8.00 13.85
C ASP A 303 -7.09 -8.53 13.14
N THR A 304 -7.04 -9.84 12.87
CA THR A 304 -5.87 -10.55 12.33
C THR A 304 -6.26 -11.43 11.15
N PRO A 305 -6.67 -10.84 10.01
CA PRO A 305 -7.28 -11.57 8.90
C PRO A 305 -6.34 -12.56 8.18
N LEU A 306 -5.02 -12.47 8.40
CA LEU A 306 -4.00 -13.31 7.75
C LEU A 306 -3.37 -14.36 8.69
N ALA A 307 -3.82 -14.47 9.94
CA ALA A 307 -3.41 -15.54 10.84
C ALA A 307 -4.12 -16.88 10.49
N PRO A 308 -3.57 -18.04 10.91
CA PRO A 308 -4.30 -19.31 10.84
C PRO A 308 -5.65 -19.18 11.59
N GLY A 309 -6.75 -18.98 10.87
CA GLY A 309 -8.06 -18.64 11.45
C GLY A 309 -8.93 -17.68 10.62
N GLY A 310 -8.35 -16.87 9.71
CA GLY A 310 -9.10 -16.03 8.75
C GLY A 310 -9.85 -14.82 9.36
N LYS A 311 -10.65 -14.15 8.51
CA LYS A 311 -11.43 -12.92 8.81
C LYS A 311 -12.25 -13.06 10.11
N GLY A 312 -12.09 -12.10 11.04
CA GLY A 312 -12.73 -12.11 12.36
C GLY A 312 -11.84 -12.66 13.49
N SER A 313 -10.64 -13.13 13.19
CA SER A 313 -9.65 -13.56 14.21
C SER A 313 -9.08 -12.32 14.91
N SER A 314 -8.80 -12.37 16.21
CA SER A 314 -8.29 -11.19 16.93
C SER A 314 -7.02 -11.48 17.73
N THR A 315 -6.14 -10.49 17.89
CA THR A 315 -5.07 -10.52 18.90
C THR A 315 -5.31 -9.44 19.94
N ILE A 316 -5.29 -9.83 21.21
CA ILE A 316 -5.45 -8.97 22.39
C ILE A 316 -4.08 -8.80 23.04
N LEU A 317 -3.60 -7.57 23.22
CA LEU A 317 -2.46 -7.29 24.08
C LEU A 317 -2.96 -6.90 25.46
N PHE A 318 -2.54 -7.68 26.46
CA PHE A 318 -3.09 -7.64 27.80
C PHE A 318 -2.00 -7.45 28.85
N ASN A 319 -2.19 -6.50 29.77
CA ASN A 319 -1.34 -6.29 30.93
C ASN A 319 -2.10 -6.63 32.23
N PRO A 320 -1.86 -7.79 32.87
CA PRO A 320 -2.65 -8.20 34.02
C PRO A 320 -2.44 -7.36 35.28
N LYS A 321 -1.35 -6.58 35.33
CA LYS A 321 -0.99 -5.74 36.48
C LYS A 321 -1.60 -4.36 36.43
N SER A 322 -2.01 -3.91 35.23
CA SER A 322 -2.49 -2.57 34.89
C SER A 322 -1.99 -1.49 35.85
N ASP A 323 -0.69 -1.19 35.73
CA ASP A 323 0.01 -0.08 36.38
C ASP A 323 -0.17 1.24 35.61
N PHE A 324 -1.05 1.24 34.60
CA PHE A 324 -1.36 2.37 33.75
C PHE A 324 -2.30 3.35 34.45
N VAL A 325 -1.91 4.63 34.45
CA VAL A 325 -2.64 5.70 35.12
C VAL A 325 -3.84 6.10 34.25
N HIS A 326 -4.97 5.41 34.43
CA HIS A 326 -6.34 5.93 34.45
C HIS A 326 -7.28 4.76 34.76
N VAL A 327 -7.30 4.33 36.03
CA VAL A 327 -8.36 3.43 36.50
C VAL A 327 -9.63 4.27 36.61
N ASP A 328 -10.46 4.26 35.58
CA ASP A 328 -11.81 4.81 35.65
C ASP A 328 -12.50 4.29 36.92
N ASP A 329 -13.00 5.20 37.74
CA ASP A 329 -13.63 4.97 39.05
C ASP A 329 -12.76 4.29 40.14
N GLY A 330 -11.47 4.03 39.89
CA GLY A 330 -10.52 3.50 40.87
C GLY A 330 -10.72 2.04 41.30
N ASP A 331 -11.52 1.24 40.58
CA ASP A 331 -11.81 -0.17 40.87
C ASP A 331 -11.30 -1.12 39.78
N LEU A 332 -9.97 -1.31 39.74
CA LEU A 332 -9.28 -2.16 38.78
C LEU A 332 -9.57 -3.64 39.05
N ASN A 333 -10.11 -4.34 38.04
CA ASN A 333 -10.29 -5.79 38.10
C ASN A 333 -9.75 -6.46 36.84
N THR A 334 -8.62 -7.16 36.96
CA THR A 334 -7.91 -7.80 35.84
C THR A 334 -8.80 -8.65 34.93
N CYS A 335 -9.73 -9.44 35.49
CA CYS A 335 -10.61 -10.27 34.65
C CYS A 335 -11.75 -9.46 34.04
N ALA A 336 -12.20 -8.36 34.64
CA ALA A 336 -13.17 -7.47 34.01
C ALA A 336 -12.56 -6.78 32.79
N GLU A 337 -11.32 -6.28 32.90
CA GLU A 337 -10.57 -5.70 31.78
C GLU A 337 -10.35 -6.71 30.66
N LEU A 338 -9.98 -7.96 30.99
CA LEU A 338 -9.85 -8.99 29.94
C LEU A 338 -11.20 -9.31 29.27
N TYR A 339 -12.30 -9.28 30.04
CA TYR A 339 -13.64 -9.53 29.48
C TYR A 339 -14.08 -8.41 28.54
N HIS A 340 -13.67 -7.16 28.81
CA HIS A 340 -13.84 -6.01 27.94
C HIS A 340 -13.15 -6.22 26.59
N GLU A 341 -11.85 -6.55 26.58
CA GLU A 341 -11.11 -6.80 25.35
C GLU A 341 -11.63 -8.01 24.56
N LEU A 342 -12.08 -9.06 25.27
CA LEU A 342 -12.72 -10.21 24.65
C LEU A 342 -14.06 -9.85 24.00
N PHE A 343 -14.73 -8.79 24.46
CA PHE A 343 -15.93 -8.29 23.81
C PHE A 343 -15.59 -7.69 22.43
N HIS A 344 -14.52 -6.90 22.30
CA HIS A 344 -14.07 -6.43 20.99
C HIS A 344 -13.66 -7.58 20.06
N ALA A 345 -12.98 -8.60 20.59
CA ALA A 345 -12.69 -9.79 19.80
C ALA A 345 -13.98 -10.49 19.32
N TRP A 346 -15.02 -10.51 20.15
CA TRP A 346 -16.33 -11.03 19.78
C TRP A 346 -17.02 -10.16 18.71
N GLU A 347 -16.96 -8.83 18.81
CA GLU A 347 -17.48 -7.91 17.78
C GLU A 347 -16.79 -8.12 16.44
N ASN A 348 -15.47 -8.36 16.44
CA ASN A 348 -14.71 -8.70 15.23
C ASN A 348 -15.17 -10.04 14.63
N ILE A 349 -15.40 -11.07 15.46
CA ILE A 349 -15.96 -12.35 15.02
C ILE A 349 -17.34 -12.16 14.37
N LYS A 350 -18.13 -11.18 14.84
CA LYS A 350 -19.47 -10.89 14.32
C LYS A 350 -19.48 -9.86 13.19
N GLY A 351 -18.40 -9.12 12.99
CA GLY A 351 -18.33 -7.98 12.07
C GLY A 351 -19.23 -6.81 12.50
N THR A 352 -19.38 -6.59 13.81
CA THR A 352 -20.30 -5.58 14.38
C THR A 352 -19.62 -4.40 15.07
N ALA A 353 -18.27 -4.37 15.13
CA ALA A 353 -17.54 -3.27 15.74
C ALA A 353 -17.90 -1.93 15.08
N SER A 354 -18.11 -0.89 15.90
CA SER A 354 -18.56 0.43 15.45
C SER A 354 -17.78 1.55 16.13
N SER A 355 -17.05 2.31 15.30
CA SER A 355 -16.30 3.50 15.70
C SER A 355 -17.15 4.79 15.68
N GLU A 356 -18.48 4.66 15.74
CA GLU A 356 -19.37 5.83 15.86
C GLU A 356 -19.30 6.41 17.28
N ILE A 357 -19.25 7.74 17.40
CA ILE A 357 -19.26 8.40 18.70
C ILE A 357 -20.68 8.43 19.29
N CYS A 358 -20.84 7.95 20.52
CA CYS A 358 -22.08 8.04 21.28
C CYS A 358 -22.35 9.49 21.69
N ASP A 359 -23.31 10.13 21.00
CA ASP A 359 -23.66 11.56 21.13
C ASP A 359 -23.86 12.06 22.57
N SER A 360 -24.38 11.23 23.47
CA SER A 360 -24.68 11.64 24.85
C SER A 360 -23.44 11.77 25.73
N THR A 361 -22.31 11.18 25.33
CA THR A 361 -21.13 11.04 26.19
C THR A 361 -19.80 11.34 25.50
N GLY A 362 -19.75 11.30 24.16
CA GLY A 362 -18.52 11.48 23.40
C GLY A 362 -17.57 10.29 23.51
N ILE A 363 -18.07 9.11 23.88
CA ILE A 363 -17.34 7.83 23.94
C ILE A 363 -17.70 7.03 22.68
N GLU A 364 -16.77 6.26 22.14
CA GLU A 364 -17.07 5.36 21.00
C GLU A 364 -18.12 4.30 21.37
N THR A 365 -18.94 3.93 20.39
CA THR A 365 -20.11 3.09 20.64
C THR A 365 -19.70 1.67 21.00
N ASP A 366 -18.69 1.11 20.34
CA ASP A 366 -18.07 -0.18 20.70
C ASP A 366 -17.49 -0.15 22.13
N GLU A 367 -16.83 0.93 22.54
CA GLU A 367 -16.30 1.08 23.91
C GLU A 367 -17.41 1.19 24.96
N VAL A 368 -18.55 1.81 24.63
CA VAL A 368 -19.75 1.79 25.49
C VAL A 368 -20.34 0.38 25.57
N GLU A 369 -20.41 -0.35 24.45
CA GLU A 369 -20.94 -1.71 24.39
C GLU A 369 -20.06 -2.70 25.19
N ALA A 370 -18.74 -2.62 25.02
CA ALA A 370 -17.76 -3.38 25.78
C ALA A 370 -17.81 -3.04 27.27
N SER A 371 -17.87 -1.76 27.63
CA SER A 371 -18.06 -1.31 29.02
C SER A 371 -19.36 -1.84 29.64
N PHE A 372 -20.44 -1.95 28.87
CA PHE A 372 -21.69 -2.55 29.35
C PHE A 372 -21.61 -4.07 29.48
N ALA A 373 -20.89 -4.76 28.60
CA ALA A 373 -20.60 -6.19 28.75
C ALA A 373 -19.74 -6.45 29.99
N GLU A 374 -18.69 -5.66 30.19
CA GLU A 374 -17.86 -5.64 31.40
C GLU A 374 -18.72 -5.39 32.65
N ASN A 375 -19.64 -4.42 32.62
CA ASN A 375 -20.54 -4.15 33.75
C ASN A 375 -21.51 -5.29 34.07
N LYS A 376 -21.97 -6.03 33.06
CA LYS A 376 -22.74 -7.26 33.29
C LYS A 376 -21.88 -8.29 34.01
N TYR A 377 -20.61 -8.47 33.59
CA TYR A 377 -19.66 -9.35 34.25
C TYR A 377 -19.36 -8.90 35.69
N ARG A 378 -19.05 -7.62 35.90
CA ARG A 378 -18.83 -7.00 37.22
C ARG A 378 -20.01 -7.25 38.15
N LYS A 379 -21.23 -7.03 37.68
CA LYS A 379 -22.46 -7.34 38.43
C LYS A 379 -22.56 -8.82 38.81
N ALA A 380 -22.26 -9.73 37.87
CA ALA A 380 -22.26 -11.17 38.15
C ALA A 380 -21.21 -11.58 39.21
N LYS A 381 -20.13 -10.80 39.34
CA LYS A 381 -19.07 -10.99 40.33
C LYS A 381 -19.22 -10.19 41.61
N GLY A 382 -20.27 -9.38 41.74
CA GLY A 382 -20.44 -8.47 42.88
C GLY A 382 -19.41 -7.35 42.94
N LEU A 383 -18.78 -7.03 41.81
CA LEU A 383 -17.86 -5.90 41.65
C LEU A 383 -18.64 -4.61 41.40
N LYS A 384 -18.02 -3.46 41.67
CA LYS A 384 -18.67 -2.18 41.34
C LYS A 384 -18.71 -2.03 39.83
N PRO A 385 -19.83 -1.53 39.27
CA PRO A 385 -19.89 -1.21 37.85
C PRO A 385 -18.94 -0.05 37.55
N ARG A 386 -18.28 -0.14 36.40
CA ARG A 386 -17.66 0.99 35.70
C ARG A 386 -18.76 1.99 35.34
N THR A 387 -18.53 3.26 35.65
CA THR A 387 -19.41 4.40 35.42
C THR A 387 -18.75 5.48 34.58
N THR A 388 -17.44 5.40 34.39
CA THR A 388 -16.66 6.25 33.49
C THR A 388 -15.83 5.40 32.52
N TYR A 389 -15.52 5.96 31.36
CA TYR A 389 -14.61 5.39 30.38
C TYR A 389 -13.76 6.52 29.77
N GLY A 390 -12.43 6.41 29.84
CA GLY A 390 -11.51 7.45 29.39
C GLY A 390 -11.75 8.80 30.07
N GLY A 391 -12.13 8.78 31.36
CA GLY A 391 -12.49 9.97 32.15
C GLY A 391 -13.85 10.61 31.79
N LYS A 392 -14.60 10.06 30.83
CA LYS A 392 -15.96 10.50 30.48
C LYS A 392 -16.99 9.61 31.14
N LYS A 393 -18.17 10.14 31.49
CA LYS A 393 -19.23 9.34 32.13
C LYS A 393 -19.91 8.44 31.09
N LEU A 394 -20.07 7.15 31.42
CA LEU A 394 -20.82 6.21 30.60
C LEU A 394 -22.31 6.58 30.50
N PRO A 395 -22.96 6.32 29.35
CA PRO A 395 -24.39 6.57 29.21
C PRO A 395 -25.20 5.60 30.10
N GLN A 396 -26.47 5.92 30.37
CA GLN A 396 -27.32 5.03 31.19
C GLN A 396 -27.77 3.78 30.43
N SER A 397 -27.85 3.86 29.09
CA SER A 397 -28.19 2.73 28.23
C SER A 397 -27.70 2.97 26.80
N LEU A 398 -27.64 1.90 25.99
CA LEU A 398 -27.31 2.01 24.56
C LEU A 398 -28.35 2.80 23.78
N ASP A 399 -29.57 2.94 24.30
CA ASP A 399 -30.60 3.76 23.67
C ASP A 399 -30.24 5.25 23.71
N GLU A 400 -29.38 5.67 24.63
CA GLU A 400 -28.81 7.02 24.62
C GLU A 400 -27.83 7.24 23.46
N CYS A 401 -27.18 6.18 22.99
CA CYS A 401 -26.37 6.19 21.77
C CYS A 401 -27.21 5.96 20.49
N LYS A 402 -28.36 5.26 20.59
CA LYS A 402 -29.25 4.95 19.43
C LYS A 402 -30.29 6.04 19.13
N LYS A 403 -30.43 7.04 20.00
CA LYS A 403 -31.32 8.18 19.72
C LYS A 403 -30.70 9.01 18.60
N LYS A 404 -31.17 8.79 17.36
CA LYS A 404 -31.11 9.78 16.27
C LYS A 404 -31.84 11.05 16.71
N LYS A 405 -31.14 11.87 17.48
CA LYS A 405 -31.40 13.28 17.71
C LYS A 405 -30.05 13.96 17.83
N LEU A 406 -29.31 13.92 16.74
CA LEU A 406 -28.65 15.14 16.34
C LEU A 406 -29.77 16.10 15.90
N PRO A 407 -30.03 17.25 16.59
CA PRO A 407 -30.02 18.47 15.80
C PRO A 407 -28.72 18.43 14.98
N PRO A 408 -28.74 18.83 13.69
CA PRO A 408 -27.57 18.71 12.83
C PRO A 408 -26.34 19.12 13.63
N THR A 409 -25.28 18.32 13.60
CA THR A 409 -23.97 18.81 14.04
C THR A 409 -23.89 20.23 13.53
N THR A 410 -23.80 21.23 14.40
CA THR A 410 -23.60 22.61 13.96
C THR A 410 -22.16 22.80 13.51
N GLY A 411 -21.60 21.79 12.84
CA GLY A 411 -20.63 21.99 11.79
C GLY A 411 -21.40 22.23 10.50
N PRO A 412 -20.92 23.08 9.59
CA PRO A 412 -21.55 23.23 8.28
C PRO A 412 -21.81 21.84 7.68
N ALA A 413 -22.96 21.67 7.02
CA ALA A 413 -23.20 20.52 6.17
C ALA A 413 -21.91 20.22 5.38
N LYS A 414 -21.48 18.95 5.30
CA LYS A 414 -20.39 18.55 4.41
C LYS A 414 -20.89 18.75 2.96
N LYS A 415 -20.92 20.01 2.51
CA LYS A 415 -21.54 20.49 1.25
C LYS A 415 -20.84 19.96 -0.01
N CYS A 416 -19.77 19.18 0.18
CA CYS A 416 -19.00 18.52 -0.88
C CYS A 416 -19.13 16.98 -0.89
N ARG A 417 -20.01 16.36 -0.10
CA ARG A 417 -20.27 14.90 -0.18
C ARG A 417 -21.41 14.61 -1.16
N GLY A 418 -21.11 13.81 -2.18
CA GLY A 418 -22.05 13.36 -3.21
C GLY A 418 -21.89 14.09 -4.55
N TYR A 419 -22.18 13.37 -5.64
CA TYR A 419 -22.02 13.73 -7.06
C TYR A 419 -22.76 15.01 -7.56
N GLN A 420 -23.30 15.86 -6.68
CA GLN A 420 -24.12 17.01 -7.04
C GLN A 420 -23.51 18.37 -6.69
N SER A 421 -22.29 18.42 -6.14
CA SER A 421 -21.62 19.68 -5.79
C SER A 421 -20.31 19.86 -6.56
N SER A 422 -20.25 20.87 -7.42
CA SER A 422 -19.02 21.39 -8.06
C SER A 422 -18.06 21.97 -7.03
N CYS A 423 -17.40 21.10 -6.27
CA CYS A 423 -16.39 21.48 -5.29
C CYS A 423 -14.99 21.38 -5.89
N GLY A 424 -14.17 22.40 -5.65
CA GLY A 424 -12.75 22.39 -5.96
C GLY A 424 -11.97 22.08 -4.69
N GLN A 425 -10.85 21.37 -4.81
CA GLN A 425 -10.10 20.89 -3.66
C GLN A 425 -8.62 20.67 -3.95
N THR A 426 -7.85 20.68 -2.86
CA THR A 426 -6.51 20.11 -2.79
C THR A 426 -6.45 19.25 -1.54
N ASN A 427 -6.09 17.98 -1.71
CA ASN A 427 -6.11 17.01 -0.63
C ASN A 427 -5.06 17.28 0.48
N GLY A 428 -4.11 18.19 0.28
CA GLY A 428 -3.08 18.59 1.26
C GLY A 428 -1.65 18.31 0.81
N ASP A 429 -1.50 17.34 -0.07
CA ASP A 429 -0.31 16.82 -0.75
C ASP A 429 -0.62 16.90 -2.25
N PRO A 430 -0.40 18.05 -2.89
CA PRO A 430 -1.29 18.69 -3.84
C PRO A 430 -1.74 17.83 -5.05
N HIS A 431 -2.68 16.92 -4.77
CA HIS A 431 -3.59 16.30 -5.72
C HIS A 431 -4.82 17.21 -5.79
N LEU A 432 -5.01 17.83 -6.94
CA LEU A 432 -6.03 18.85 -7.15
C LEU A 432 -7.21 18.27 -7.92
N VAL A 433 -8.41 18.66 -7.52
CA VAL A 433 -9.61 18.50 -8.34
C VAL A 433 -10.24 19.87 -8.50
N THR A 434 -10.43 20.29 -9.75
CA THR A 434 -11.05 21.58 -10.09
C THR A 434 -12.54 21.57 -9.73
N PHE A 435 -13.19 22.73 -9.76
CA PHE A 435 -14.63 22.81 -9.52
C PHE A 435 -15.45 21.95 -10.48
N ASP A 436 -14.94 21.73 -11.70
CA ASP A 436 -15.59 20.97 -12.77
C ASP A 436 -15.11 19.51 -12.86
N GLN A 437 -14.48 19.02 -11.78
CA GLN A 437 -14.06 17.63 -11.57
C GLN A 437 -12.88 17.17 -12.44
N ARG A 438 -12.00 18.11 -12.85
CA ARG A 438 -10.71 17.77 -13.47
C ARG A 438 -9.68 17.46 -12.40
N TYR A 439 -9.28 16.19 -12.30
CA TYR A 439 -8.17 15.73 -11.46
C TYR A 439 -6.81 15.97 -12.12
N TYR A 440 -5.82 16.43 -11.35
CA TYR A 440 -4.41 16.43 -11.74
C TYR A 440 -3.46 16.59 -10.55
N ASP A 441 -2.22 16.13 -10.71
CA ASP A 441 -1.16 16.24 -9.70
C ASP A 441 -0.36 17.51 -9.88
N PHE A 442 -0.13 18.27 -8.81
CA PHE A 442 0.62 19.53 -8.87
C PHE A 442 1.63 19.67 -7.73
N GLN A 443 2.69 18.86 -7.79
CA GLN A 443 3.73 18.78 -6.77
C GLN A 443 4.74 19.94 -6.79
N ALA A 444 4.36 21.14 -7.26
CA ALA A 444 5.27 22.27 -7.39
C ALA A 444 5.58 22.91 -6.02
N VAL A 445 6.78 23.46 -5.84
CA VAL A 445 7.12 24.20 -4.59
C VAL A 445 7.03 25.70 -4.82
N GLY A 446 6.24 26.38 -4.00
CA GLY A 446 5.87 27.76 -4.23
C GLY A 446 4.63 28.22 -3.50
N GLU A 447 4.26 29.47 -3.79
CA GLU A 447 2.96 30.02 -3.44
C GLU A 447 2.14 30.17 -4.72
N PHE A 448 0.92 29.66 -4.74
CA PHE A 448 0.08 29.58 -5.93
C PHE A 448 -1.33 30.09 -5.68
N VAL A 449 -1.95 30.64 -6.73
CA VAL A 449 -3.35 31.06 -6.70
C VAL A 449 -4.24 29.84 -6.95
N ALA A 450 -4.86 29.32 -5.89
CA ALA A 450 -5.81 28.20 -6.00
C ALA A 450 -7.08 28.65 -6.73
N VAL A 451 -7.64 29.79 -6.35
CA VAL A 451 -8.78 30.42 -7.02
C VAL A 451 -8.81 31.93 -6.73
N ARG A 452 -9.27 32.74 -7.68
CA ARG A 452 -9.60 34.16 -7.50
C ARG A 452 -10.81 34.57 -8.32
N SER A 453 -11.62 35.48 -7.79
CA SER A 453 -12.71 36.12 -8.52
C SER A 453 -12.24 37.32 -9.33
N ALA A 454 -12.94 37.62 -10.43
CA ALA A 454 -12.68 38.83 -11.22
C ALA A 454 -12.90 40.13 -10.43
N THR A 455 -13.82 40.11 -9.47
CA THR A 455 -14.16 41.23 -8.57
C THR A 455 -13.15 41.43 -7.44
N GLY A 456 -12.28 40.45 -7.18
CA GLY A 456 -11.23 40.52 -6.14
C GLY A 456 -11.73 40.36 -4.70
N ASP A 457 -13.03 40.10 -4.52
CA ASP A 457 -13.70 39.87 -3.23
C ASP A 457 -13.52 38.44 -2.68
N LEU A 458 -13.10 37.51 -3.53
CA LEU A 458 -12.73 36.14 -3.16
C LEU A 458 -11.38 35.79 -3.80
N ALA A 459 -10.43 35.37 -2.98
CA ALA A 459 -9.19 34.78 -3.46
C ALA A 459 -8.65 33.79 -2.43
N VAL A 460 -8.08 32.68 -2.90
CA VAL A 460 -7.45 31.65 -2.07
C VAL A 460 -6.09 31.32 -2.68
N GLN A 461 -5.06 31.33 -1.84
CA GLN A 461 -3.68 31.02 -2.20
C GLN A 461 -3.17 29.89 -1.31
N THR A 462 -2.42 28.96 -1.88
CA THR A 462 -1.78 27.84 -1.18
C THR A 462 -0.26 27.99 -1.21
N ARG A 463 0.42 27.62 -0.13
CA ARG A 463 1.88 27.54 -0.05
C ARG A 463 2.29 26.08 0.02
N GLN A 464 2.89 25.57 -1.05
CA GLN A 464 3.37 24.21 -1.19
C GLN A 464 4.86 24.14 -0.86
N SER A 465 5.23 23.26 0.08
CA SER A 465 6.59 23.06 0.57
C SER A 465 7.03 21.60 0.38
N PRO A 466 8.32 21.29 0.17
CA PRO A 466 8.80 19.91 0.06
C PRO A 466 8.47 19.08 1.31
N VAL A 467 8.11 17.81 1.11
CA VAL A 467 7.96 16.85 2.21
C VAL A 467 9.32 16.19 2.50
N LEU A 468 9.77 16.17 3.76
CA LEU A 468 10.89 15.36 4.29
C LEU A 468 12.09 15.11 3.33
N GLY A 469 12.81 16.14 2.93
CA GLY A 469 14.00 15.97 2.07
C GLY A 469 13.72 15.39 0.66
N SER A 470 12.44 15.19 0.30
CA SER A 470 12.01 14.81 -1.03
C SER A 470 12.33 15.91 -2.04
N ARG A 471 12.47 15.49 -3.30
CA ARG A 471 12.61 16.36 -4.47
C ARG A 471 11.47 16.21 -5.47
N PHE A 472 10.40 15.52 -5.06
CA PHE A 472 9.30 15.15 -5.96
C PHE A 472 7.91 15.14 -5.30
N VAL A 473 7.80 15.16 -3.96
CA VAL A 473 6.52 15.31 -3.24
C VAL A 473 6.54 16.55 -2.35
N SER A 474 5.45 17.31 -2.40
CA SER A 474 5.22 18.55 -1.66
C SER A 474 3.91 18.46 -0.85
N ALA A 475 3.70 19.41 0.05
CA ALA A 475 2.47 19.53 0.81
C ALA A 475 2.12 21.00 1.10
N ASN A 476 0.84 21.28 1.26
CA ASN A 476 0.29 22.59 1.59
C ASN A 476 0.66 22.96 3.02
N SER A 477 1.73 23.74 3.18
CA SER A 477 2.21 24.26 4.46
C SER A 477 1.46 25.51 4.98
N ALA A 478 0.76 26.22 4.10
CA ALA A 478 -0.09 27.36 4.49
C ALA A 478 -1.20 27.60 3.47
N VAL A 479 -2.30 28.21 3.92
CA VAL A 479 -3.40 28.69 3.06
C VAL A 479 -3.74 30.11 3.46
N ALA A 480 -3.85 31.02 2.49
CA ALA A 480 -4.29 32.40 2.72
C ALA A 480 -5.53 32.70 1.89
N MET A 481 -6.49 33.38 2.49
CA MET A 481 -7.81 33.62 1.92
C MET A 481 -8.19 35.09 2.04
N ARG A 482 -8.84 35.63 1.01
CA ARG A 482 -9.50 36.94 1.02
C ARG A 482 -11.01 36.73 1.02
N SER A 483 -11.68 37.29 2.02
CA SER A 483 -13.14 37.36 2.13
C SER A 483 -13.58 38.80 2.22
N GLY A 484 -13.99 39.37 1.08
CA GLY A 484 -14.28 40.79 0.95
C GLY A 484 -13.02 41.62 1.24
N ALA A 485 -13.09 42.44 2.29
CA ALA A 485 -11.98 43.28 2.73
C ALA A 485 -11.00 42.55 3.69
N ASP A 486 -11.40 41.41 4.25
CA ASP A 486 -10.58 40.69 5.22
C ASP A 486 -9.64 39.70 4.57
N ARG A 487 -8.47 39.58 5.19
CA ARG A 487 -7.43 38.61 4.83
C ARG A 487 -7.21 37.65 5.99
N LEU A 488 -7.45 36.37 5.74
CA LEU A 488 -7.13 35.28 6.64
C LEU A 488 -5.87 34.56 6.18
N GLY A 489 -5.00 34.17 7.11
CA GLY A 489 -3.84 33.32 6.85
C GLY A 489 -3.79 32.18 7.84
N PHE A 490 -3.64 30.96 7.34
CA PHE A 490 -3.54 29.72 8.11
C PHE A 490 -2.16 29.12 7.85
N TYR A 491 -1.31 29.10 8.88
CA TYR A 491 0.08 28.67 8.77
C TYR A 491 0.31 27.43 9.64
N LEU A 492 0.64 26.31 9.00
CA LEU A 492 0.96 25.07 9.71
C LEU A 492 2.37 25.16 10.27
N SER A 493 2.53 24.84 11.55
CA SER A 493 3.80 24.78 12.26
C SER A 493 3.74 23.66 13.28
N GLY A 494 4.42 22.54 13.00
CA GLY A 494 4.13 21.28 13.70
C GLY A 494 2.66 20.90 13.42
N ASP A 495 1.94 20.42 14.43
CA ASP A 495 0.50 20.07 14.28
C ASP A 495 -0.44 21.27 14.58
N ALA A 496 0.11 22.47 14.78
CA ALA A 496 -0.67 23.66 15.11
C ALA A 496 -0.85 24.56 13.89
N VAL A 497 -2.06 25.07 13.70
CA VAL A 497 -2.37 26.08 12.69
C VAL A 497 -2.46 27.44 13.36
N THR A 498 -1.53 28.33 13.03
CA THR A 498 -1.62 29.73 13.43
C THR A 498 -2.56 30.45 12.48
N VAL A 499 -3.64 31.02 13.02
CA VAL A 499 -4.57 31.85 12.24
C VAL A 499 -4.19 33.32 12.38
N ARG A 500 -4.15 34.04 11.27
CA ARG A 500 -3.98 35.49 11.23
C ARG A 500 -5.15 36.15 10.53
N LEU A 501 -5.60 37.28 11.08
CA LEU A 501 -6.59 38.16 10.46
C LEU A 501 -5.95 39.52 10.22
N ASN A 502 -5.90 39.95 8.96
CA ASN A 502 -5.33 41.22 8.53
C ASN A 502 -3.88 41.42 9.06
N GLY A 503 -3.11 40.34 9.10
CA GLY A 503 -1.70 40.28 9.51
C GLY A 503 -1.46 40.10 11.02
N ALA A 504 -2.48 40.32 11.86
CA ALA A 504 -2.40 40.07 13.29
C ALA A 504 -2.76 38.62 13.62
N VAL A 505 -2.10 38.03 14.62
CA VAL A 505 -2.48 36.70 15.13
C VAL A 505 -3.91 36.78 15.70
N LEU A 506 -4.75 35.84 15.27
CA LEU A 506 -6.14 35.74 15.67
C LEU A 506 -6.32 34.55 16.60
N GLU A 507 -6.43 34.84 17.90
CA GLU A 507 -6.88 33.84 18.87
C GLU A 507 -8.36 33.50 18.60
N LEU A 508 -8.61 32.24 18.27
CA LEU A 508 -9.93 31.69 17.95
C LEU A 508 -10.30 30.63 18.99
N ALA A 509 -11.36 30.90 19.74
CA ALA A 509 -12.05 29.87 20.51
C ALA A 509 -12.86 28.96 19.56
N ASP A 510 -13.25 27.78 20.05
CA ASP A 510 -14.12 26.90 19.28
C ASP A 510 -15.47 27.57 18.98
N GLY A 511 -15.95 27.39 17.76
CA GLY A 511 -17.14 28.03 17.22
C GLY A 511 -16.85 29.15 16.22
N ALA A 512 -17.94 29.83 15.82
CA ALA A 512 -17.94 30.81 14.75
C ALA A 512 -17.55 32.22 15.23
N LYS A 513 -16.78 32.93 14.41
CA LYS A 513 -16.40 34.33 14.60
C LYS A 513 -16.69 35.13 13.33
N ALA A 514 -17.56 36.13 13.45
CA ALA A 514 -17.83 37.06 12.36
C ALA A 514 -16.59 37.90 12.02
N LEU A 515 -16.36 38.10 10.72
CA LEU A 515 -15.29 38.91 10.18
C LEU A 515 -15.80 40.34 9.87
N PRO A 516 -14.97 41.39 10.00
CA PRO A 516 -15.35 42.78 9.72
C PRO A 516 -16.00 43.02 8.34
N GLY A 517 -15.57 42.28 7.33
CA GLY A 517 -16.02 42.32 5.93
C GLY A 517 -17.25 41.46 5.65
N GLY A 518 -17.91 40.93 6.69
CA GLY A 518 -19.20 40.23 6.60
C GLY A 518 -19.12 38.72 6.41
N GLY A 519 -17.92 38.15 6.26
CA GLY A 519 -17.71 36.70 6.28
C GLY A 519 -17.67 36.12 7.70
N THR A 520 -17.44 34.83 7.82
CA THR A 520 -17.26 34.13 9.11
C THR A 520 -16.07 33.19 9.05
N VAL A 521 -15.31 33.08 10.14
CA VAL A 521 -14.34 32.00 10.35
C VAL A 521 -14.76 31.17 11.55
N THR A 522 -14.81 29.86 11.40
CA THR A 522 -15.22 28.92 12.44
C THR A 522 -14.08 28.00 12.78
N ARG A 523 -13.65 27.96 14.05
CA ARG A 523 -12.74 26.93 14.54
C ARG A 523 -13.57 25.75 15.04
N ARG A 524 -13.21 24.55 14.59
CA ARG A 524 -13.90 23.31 14.96
C ARG A 524 -12.90 22.19 15.19
N GLU A 525 -13.39 21.07 15.70
CA GLU A 525 -12.64 19.82 15.64
C GLU A 525 -12.33 19.49 14.16
N SER A 526 -11.08 19.08 13.89
CA SER A 526 -10.68 18.67 12.55
C SER A 526 -11.52 17.46 12.11
N ALA A 527 -11.92 17.44 10.84
CA ALA A 527 -12.54 16.28 10.23
C ALA A 527 -11.53 15.12 10.02
N VAL A 528 -10.23 15.41 10.21
CA VAL A 528 -9.13 14.42 10.21
C VAL A 528 -8.70 14.20 11.66
N TYR A 529 -8.93 12.98 12.18
CA TYR A 529 -8.68 12.62 13.58
C TYR A 529 -7.22 12.82 13.98
N LEU A 530 -7.01 13.32 15.21
CA LEU A 530 -5.71 13.71 15.79
C LEU A 530 -4.92 14.78 15.02
N SER A 531 -5.53 15.47 14.05
CA SER A 531 -4.85 16.55 13.33
C SER A 531 -5.00 17.93 13.98
N GLY A 532 -5.56 18.02 15.19
CA GLY A 532 -5.81 19.29 15.87
C GLY A 532 -7.13 19.92 15.44
N SER A 533 -7.13 21.23 15.15
CA SER A 533 -8.36 21.98 14.81
C SER A 533 -8.52 22.17 13.30
N GLY A 534 -9.75 21.99 12.83
CA GLY A 534 -10.18 22.38 11.49
C GLY A 534 -10.76 23.79 11.48
N TYR A 535 -10.81 24.41 10.30
CA TYR A 535 -11.26 25.78 10.10
C TYR A 535 -12.19 25.89 8.90
N ASP A 536 -13.36 26.48 9.11
CA ASP A 536 -14.27 26.81 8.02
C ASP A 536 -14.29 28.31 7.80
N VAL A 537 -14.37 28.73 6.53
CA VAL A 537 -14.51 30.13 6.15
C VAL A 537 -15.74 30.27 5.26
N ASP A 538 -16.68 31.10 5.70
CA ASP A 538 -17.90 31.43 4.94
C ASP A 538 -17.78 32.85 4.39
N TRP A 539 -17.94 33.01 3.07
CA TRP A 539 -18.04 34.30 2.41
C TRP A 539 -19.47 34.85 2.49
N PRO A 540 -19.67 36.18 2.42
CA PRO A 540 -20.99 36.81 2.48
C PRO A 540 -21.98 36.33 1.41
N ASP A 541 -21.48 35.85 0.28
CA ASP A 541 -22.28 35.39 -0.85
C ASP A 541 -22.72 33.92 -0.77
N GLY A 542 -22.29 33.21 0.29
CA GLY A 542 -22.58 31.80 0.51
C GLY A 542 -21.52 30.83 -0.02
N SER A 543 -20.41 31.32 -0.59
CA SER A 543 -19.23 30.48 -0.87
C SER A 543 -18.58 30.05 0.44
N THR A 544 -18.00 28.86 0.49
CA THR A 544 -17.46 28.26 1.70
C THR A 544 -16.14 27.54 1.44
N ALA A 545 -15.19 27.60 2.39
CA ALA A 545 -13.98 26.81 2.41
C ALA A 545 -13.88 25.98 3.69
N TYR A 546 -13.36 24.76 3.58
CA TYR A 546 -13.10 23.84 4.69
C TYR A 546 -11.62 23.50 4.67
N LEU A 547 -10.94 23.81 5.77
CA LEU A 547 -9.51 23.59 5.93
C LEU A 547 -9.28 22.62 7.08
N ASP A 548 -8.63 21.51 6.80
CA ASP A 548 -8.30 20.50 7.81
C ASP A 548 -6.81 20.13 7.70
N PRO A 549 -6.04 20.23 8.79
CA PRO A 549 -4.68 19.67 8.83
C PRO A 549 -4.69 18.16 8.63
N ILE A 550 -3.64 17.63 8.00
CA ILE A 550 -3.29 16.21 7.95
C ILE A 550 -2.07 16.03 8.84
N GLY A 551 -2.28 15.92 10.16
CA GLY A 551 -1.18 16.05 11.14
C GLY A 551 -0.33 17.32 10.90
N HIS A 552 0.99 17.22 11.04
CA HIS A 552 1.94 18.27 10.63
C HIS A 552 2.32 18.23 9.14
N TRP A 553 1.73 17.35 8.35
CA TRP A 553 2.19 17.09 7.00
C TRP A 553 1.73 18.15 6.00
N GLY A 554 0.51 18.63 6.15
CA GLY A 554 -0.06 19.61 5.26
C GLY A 554 -1.47 20.01 5.63
N LEU A 555 -2.02 20.94 4.86
CA LEU A 555 -3.36 21.49 5.00
C LEU A 555 -4.21 21.08 3.80
N ARG A 556 -5.21 20.25 4.07
CA ARG A 556 -6.25 19.92 3.11
C ARG A 556 -7.25 21.06 2.99
N LEU A 557 -7.71 21.35 1.78
CA LEU A 557 -8.63 22.44 1.49
C LEU A 557 -9.72 21.98 0.53
N TYR A 558 -10.98 22.18 0.92
CA TYR A 558 -12.16 22.06 0.05
C TYR A 558 -12.83 23.42 -0.12
N LEU A 559 -13.36 23.68 -1.30
CA LEU A 559 -14.04 24.92 -1.66
C LEU A 559 -15.36 24.60 -2.36
N SER A 560 -16.43 25.26 -1.92
CA SER A 560 -17.71 25.30 -2.61
C SER A 560 -18.04 26.75 -2.92
N LEU A 561 -18.27 27.08 -4.19
CA LEU A 561 -18.56 28.43 -4.62
C LEU A 561 -20.06 28.67 -4.74
N ALA A 562 -20.49 29.89 -4.43
CA ALA A 562 -21.87 30.30 -4.68
C ALA A 562 -22.18 30.19 -6.20
N PRO A 563 -23.39 29.75 -6.61
CA PRO A 563 -23.74 29.60 -8.03
C PRO A 563 -23.54 30.87 -8.88
N ALA A 564 -23.62 32.05 -8.26
CA ALA A 564 -23.36 33.33 -8.92
C ALA A 564 -21.90 33.49 -9.42
N ARG A 565 -20.98 32.64 -8.95
CA ARG A 565 -19.57 32.64 -9.36
C ARG A 565 -19.26 31.74 -10.56
N HIS A 566 -20.27 31.07 -11.13
CA HIS A 566 -20.12 30.18 -12.27
C HIS A 566 -19.44 30.89 -13.45
N GLY A 567 -18.27 30.41 -13.89
CA GLY A 567 -17.45 31.04 -14.94
C GLY A 567 -16.89 32.44 -14.58
N GLN A 568 -16.88 32.83 -13.30
CA GLN A 568 -16.41 34.14 -12.81
C GLN A 568 -15.15 34.07 -11.95
N VAL A 569 -14.54 32.88 -11.88
CA VAL A 569 -13.31 32.62 -11.14
C VAL A 569 -12.25 32.07 -12.07
N THR A 570 -10.99 32.13 -11.64
CA THR A 570 -9.86 31.49 -12.31
C THR A 570 -8.83 31.06 -11.29
N GLY A 571 -8.06 30.03 -11.56
CA GLY A 571 -6.98 29.56 -10.68
C GLY A 571 -6.57 28.14 -11.01
N LEU A 572 -5.75 27.55 -10.14
CA LEU A 572 -5.42 26.13 -10.22
C LEU A 572 -6.67 25.22 -10.12
N LEU A 573 -7.75 25.69 -9.51
CA LEU A 573 -8.99 24.94 -9.37
C LEU A 573 -10.01 25.18 -10.50
N GLY A 574 -9.58 25.77 -11.62
CA GLY A 574 -10.44 25.96 -12.79
C GLY A 574 -11.26 27.25 -12.77
N ASP A 575 -12.23 27.33 -13.68
CA ASP A 575 -13.09 28.50 -13.88
C ASP A 575 -14.55 28.33 -13.39
N PHE A 576 -14.91 27.10 -12.98
CA PHE A 576 -16.21 26.76 -12.40
C PHE A 576 -17.36 27.02 -13.38
N ASP A 577 -17.19 26.64 -14.65
CA ASP A 577 -18.18 26.82 -15.70
C ASP A 577 -18.90 25.52 -16.12
N GLY A 578 -18.53 24.40 -15.50
CA GLY A 578 -19.08 23.07 -15.77
C GLY A 578 -18.37 22.28 -16.86
N ASP A 579 -17.31 22.80 -17.49
CA ASP A 579 -16.52 22.10 -18.51
C ASP A 579 -15.09 21.75 -18.03
N PRO A 580 -14.81 20.51 -17.59
CA PRO A 580 -13.47 20.13 -17.12
C PRO A 580 -12.34 20.27 -18.15
N LYS A 581 -12.67 20.45 -19.44
CA LYS A 581 -11.66 20.54 -20.52
C LYS A 581 -11.02 21.92 -20.64
N ASN A 582 -11.63 22.95 -20.05
CA ASN A 582 -11.12 24.32 -20.13
C ASN A 582 -10.46 24.80 -18.82
N ASP A 583 -10.36 23.94 -17.80
CA ASP A 583 -9.89 24.34 -16.47
C ASP A 583 -8.40 24.69 -16.39
N LEU A 584 -7.54 23.93 -17.09
CA LEU A 584 -6.08 24.09 -16.98
C LEU A 584 -5.57 25.13 -17.97
N VAL A 585 -5.91 26.40 -17.73
CA VAL A 585 -5.50 27.54 -18.56
C VAL A 585 -4.42 28.38 -17.85
N PRO A 586 -3.27 28.66 -18.48
CA PRO A 586 -2.27 29.57 -17.91
C PRO A 586 -2.78 31.00 -17.72
N VAL A 587 -2.18 31.73 -16.79
CA VAL A 587 -2.49 33.17 -16.60
C VAL A 587 -2.20 33.96 -17.88
N GLY A 588 -3.16 34.79 -18.30
CA GLY A 588 -3.10 35.57 -19.54
C GLY A 588 -3.80 34.90 -20.74
N GLY A 589 -4.34 33.70 -20.55
CA GLY A 589 -5.07 32.95 -21.57
C GLY A 589 -4.16 32.03 -22.39
N GLY A 590 -4.78 31.20 -23.23
CA GLY A 590 -4.08 30.20 -24.02
C GLY A 590 -4.96 28.99 -24.28
N LYS A 591 -4.41 27.98 -24.95
CA LYS A 591 -5.10 26.68 -25.09
C LYS A 591 -5.09 25.99 -23.74
N ALA A 592 -6.26 25.53 -23.28
CA ALA A 592 -6.37 24.68 -22.11
C ALA A 592 -5.51 23.42 -22.26
N LEU A 593 -4.85 23.03 -21.17
CA LEU A 593 -3.99 21.87 -21.11
C LEU A 593 -4.83 20.64 -20.82
N ASP A 594 -4.92 19.73 -21.78
CA ASP A 594 -5.64 18.47 -21.60
C ASP A 594 -4.76 17.49 -20.81
N SER A 595 -3.73 16.92 -21.45
CA SER A 595 -2.70 16.09 -20.78
C SER A 595 -1.33 16.77 -20.86
N PRO A 596 -1.03 17.75 -19.99
CA PRO A 596 0.21 18.50 -20.07
C PRO A 596 1.42 17.59 -19.81
N ALA A 597 2.46 17.75 -20.65
CA ALA A 597 3.78 17.20 -20.34
C ALA A 597 4.37 17.89 -19.10
N PHE A 598 5.35 17.25 -18.45
CA PHE A 598 5.99 17.75 -17.24
C PHE A 598 6.36 19.24 -17.30
N ASP A 599 7.12 19.65 -18.32
CA ASP A 599 7.54 21.05 -18.48
C ASP A 599 6.37 22.02 -18.70
N GLN A 600 5.31 21.57 -19.39
CA GLN A 600 4.11 22.38 -19.61
C GLN A 600 3.35 22.60 -18.30
N LEU A 601 3.26 21.57 -17.46
CA LEU A 601 2.56 21.65 -16.19
C LEU A 601 3.34 22.46 -15.15
N TYR A 602 4.64 22.19 -14.98
CA TYR A 602 5.44 22.75 -13.89
C TYR A 602 6.14 24.07 -14.24
N HIS A 603 6.60 24.27 -15.47
CA HIS A 603 7.35 25.47 -15.88
C HIS A 603 6.56 26.50 -16.69
N ALA A 604 5.50 26.10 -17.39
CA ALA A 604 4.63 27.05 -18.09
C ALA A 604 3.39 27.38 -17.27
N TYR A 605 2.54 26.38 -17.02
CA TYR A 605 1.28 26.54 -16.28
C TYR A 605 1.52 26.90 -14.81
N GLY A 606 2.29 26.10 -14.08
CA GLY A 606 2.56 26.30 -12.67
C GLY A 606 3.23 27.64 -12.38
N ASP A 607 4.27 27.99 -13.16
CA ASP A 607 4.93 29.30 -13.03
C ASP A 607 4.01 30.48 -13.35
N SER A 608 3.03 30.31 -14.24
CA SER A 608 2.05 31.37 -14.53
C SER A 608 1.10 31.63 -13.35
N TRP A 609 0.83 30.62 -12.53
CA TRP A 609 -0.07 30.69 -11.37
C TRP A 609 0.63 31.03 -10.05
N ARG A 610 1.95 31.27 -10.07
CA ARG A 610 2.68 31.71 -8.89
C ARG A 610 2.19 33.06 -8.39
N VAL A 611 2.10 33.19 -7.08
CA VAL A 611 1.72 34.44 -6.40
C VAL A 611 2.82 35.48 -6.59
N ALA A 612 2.44 36.66 -7.07
CA ALA A 612 3.32 37.81 -7.17
C ALA A 612 3.38 38.57 -5.83
N ALA A 613 4.51 39.22 -5.56
CA ALA A 613 4.76 39.87 -4.26
C ALA A 613 3.72 40.96 -3.91
N ASP A 614 3.21 41.68 -4.91
CA ASP A 614 2.21 42.74 -4.78
C ASP A 614 0.77 42.22 -4.62
N THR A 615 0.53 40.96 -4.96
CA THR A 615 -0.79 40.30 -4.88
C THR A 615 -0.87 39.22 -3.80
N SER A 616 0.22 39.01 -3.05
CA SER A 616 0.28 38.00 -2.01
C SER A 616 -0.67 38.28 -0.84
N LEU A 617 -1.36 37.24 -0.42
CA LEU A 617 -2.17 37.23 0.79
C LEU A 617 -1.38 36.76 2.03
N PHE A 618 -0.18 36.23 1.84
CA PHE A 618 0.62 35.71 2.94
C PHE A 618 1.31 36.81 3.75
N ASP A 619 1.53 36.51 5.02
CA ASP A 619 2.36 37.25 5.95
C ASP A 619 3.77 36.68 5.91
N TYR A 620 4.76 37.56 5.86
CA TYR A 620 6.17 37.21 5.76
C TYR A 620 6.94 37.74 6.97
N ALA A 621 7.92 36.98 7.46
CA ALA A 621 8.89 37.53 8.41
C ALA A 621 9.80 38.55 7.73
N ALA A 622 10.56 39.30 8.52
CA ALA A 622 11.51 40.27 8.00
C ALA A 622 12.51 39.61 7.03
N GLY A 623 12.63 40.17 5.82
CA GLY A 623 13.52 39.66 4.77
C GLY A 623 12.96 38.46 3.97
N GLN A 624 11.75 38.00 4.27
CA GLN A 624 11.07 36.94 3.50
C GLN A 624 10.08 37.53 2.50
N GLY A 625 9.77 36.74 1.46
CA GLY A 625 8.74 37.04 0.47
C GLY A 625 8.40 35.80 -0.36
N THR A 626 7.63 35.95 -1.44
CA THR A 626 7.23 34.85 -2.32
C THR A 626 8.43 34.04 -2.86
N ALA A 627 9.55 34.72 -3.11
CA ALA A 627 10.80 34.10 -3.56
C ALA A 627 11.42 33.15 -2.51
N THR A 628 11.20 33.39 -1.22
CA THR A 628 11.71 32.54 -0.13
C THR A 628 11.10 31.14 -0.18
N PHE A 629 9.85 31.03 -0.64
CA PHE A 629 9.09 29.78 -0.66
C PHE A 629 9.01 29.16 -2.07
N THR A 630 9.69 29.76 -3.05
CA THR A 630 9.66 29.31 -4.44
C THR A 630 10.92 28.53 -4.79
N ASP A 631 10.75 27.26 -5.15
CA ASP A 631 11.76 26.46 -5.84
C ASP A 631 11.21 26.06 -7.21
N ARG A 632 11.75 26.68 -8.28
CA ARG A 632 11.33 26.40 -9.67
C ARG A 632 11.93 25.12 -10.23
N THR A 633 12.90 24.54 -9.53
CA THR A 633 13.50 23.24 -9.92
C THR A 633 12.75 22.06 -9.33
N PHE A 634 11.70 22.32 -8.53
CA PHE A 634 10.87 21.30 -7.91
C PHE A 634 9.53 21.15 -8.64
N PRO A 635 9.07 19.92 -8.92
CA PRO A 635 9.78 18.66 -8.69
C PRO A 635 10.95 18.48 -9.67
N ASP A 636 11.94 17.67 -9.32
CA ASP A 636 13.14 17.47 -10.18
C ASP A 636 12.79 16.68 -11.46
N ARG A 637 11.79 15.80 -11.37
CA ARG A 637 11.31 14.92 -12.46
C ARG A 637 9.90 14.40 -12.15
N PRO A 638 9.18 13.81 -13.14
CA PRO A 638 8.00 13.00 -12.85
C PRO A 638 8.37 11.89 -11.87
N MET A 639 7.50 11.65 -10.89
CA MET A 639 7.57 10.53 -9.97
C MET A 639 6.19 9.87 -9.91
N ALA A 640 6.13 8.57 -10.20
CA ALA A 640 4.94 7.77 -10.06
C ALA A 640 5.13 6.69 -8.99
N ALA A 641 4.03 6.14 -8.48
CA ALA A 641 4.08 4.98 -7.58
C ALA A 641 4.82 3.78 -8.19
N SER A 642 4.85 3.63 -9.52
CA SER A 642 5.62 2.62 -10.23
C SER A 642 7.14 2.75 -10.07
N ASP A 643 7.64 3.97 -9.81
CA ASP A 643 9.07 4.26 -9.64
C ASP A 643 9.59 3.86 -8.25
N LEU A 644 8.70 3.52 -7.32
CA LEU A 644 9.05 3.11 -5.97
C LEU A 644 9.62 1.69 -5.94
N PRO A 645 10.54 1.39 -5.02
CA PRO A 645 10.97 0.01 -4.76
C PRO A 645 9.75 -0.87 -4.46
N ALA A 646 9.68 -2.06 -5.07
CA ALA A 646 8.51 -2.94 -5.00
C ALA A 646 8.02 -3.17 -3.55
N GLY A 647 8.92 -3.39 -2.59
CA GLY A 647 8.51 -3.60 -1.20
C GLY A 647 7.95 -2.37 -0.47
N THR A 648 8.36 -1.17 -0.86
CA THR A 648 7.75 0.07 -0.36
C THR A 648 6.40 0.29 -1.05
N ARG A 649 6.35 0.10 -2.37
CA ARG A 649 5.14 0.26 -3.18
C ARG A 649 4.02 -0.69 -2.76
N ASP A 650 4.32 -1.98 -2.61
CA ASP A 650 3.34 -3.01 -2.30
C ASP A 650 2.81 -2.85 -0.87
N GLY A 651 3.68 -2.42 0.06
CA GLY A 651 3.28 -2.06 1.42
C GLY A 651 2.32 -0.87 1.45
N ALA A 652 2.67 0.21 0.74
CA ALA A 652 1.83 1.38 0.60
C ALA A 652 0.49 1.06 -0.10
N ALA A 653 0.51 0.23 -1.15
CA ALA A 653 -0.69 -0.22 -1.85
C ALA A 653 -1.65 -0.99 -0.94
N ALA A 654 -1.12 -1.88 -0.08
CA ALA A 654 -1.94 -2.59 0.89
C ALA A 654 -2.65 -1.64 1.85
N VAL A 655 -1.96 -0.59 2.33
CA VAL A 655 -2.55 0.45 3.19
C VAL A 655 -3.65 1.22 2.44
N CYS A 656 -3.35 1.72 1.24
CA CYS A 656 -4.30 2.49 0.43
C CYS A 656 -5.58 1.73 0.09
N GLN A 657 -5.43 0.50 -0.40
CA GLN A 657 -6.56 -0.36 -0.77
C GLN A 657 -7.39 -0.73 0.46
N TRP A 658 -6.74 -1.00 1.60
CA TRP A 658 -7.43 -1.34 2.84
C TRP A 658 -8.23 -0.15 3.39
N SER A 659 -7.74 1.08 3.23
CA SER A 659 -8.46 2.31 3.55
C SER A 659 -9.65 2.60 2.62
N GLY A 660 -9.87 1.78 1.59
CA GLY A 660 -11.01 1.90 0.68
C GLY A 660 -10.74 2.80 -0.54
N VAL A 661 -9.48 3.12 -0.83
CA VAL A 661 -9.13 3.84 -2.07
C VAL A 661 -9.26 2.88 -3.25
N THR A 662 -10.28 3.10 -4.07
CA THR A 662 -10.66 2.25 -5.21
C THR A 662 -10.50 2.97 -6.55
N ASP A 663 -10.53 4.31 -6.55
CA ASP A 663 -10.23 5.08 -7.76
C ASP A 663 -8.77 4.85 -8.19
N PRO A 664 -8.49 4.41 -9.42
CA PRO A 664 -7.13 4.06 -9.84
C PRO A 664 -6.14 5.23 -9.78
N GLN A 665 -6.58 6.46 -10.05
CA GLN A 665 -5.69 7.63 -10.03
C GLN A 665 -5.36 8.00 -8.60
N LEU A 666 -6.38 8.11 -7.76
CA LEU A 666 -6.20 8.38 -6.33
C LEU A 666 -5.45 7.26 -5.62
N LEU A 667 -5.57 6.01 -6.09
CA LEU A 667 -4.80 4.90 -5.56
C LEU A 667 -3.30 5.05 -5.87
N GLN A 668 -2.92 5.46 -7.09
CA GLN A 668 -1.49 5.70 -7.41
C GLN A 668 -0.92 6.88 -6.62
N ALA A 669 -1.69 7.97 -6.49
CA ALA A 669 -1.36 9.11 -5.63
C ALA A 669 -1.13 8.63 -4.18
N CYS A 670 -2.14 7.99 -3.60
CA CYS A 670 -2.08 7.42 -2.26
C CYS A 670 -0.86 6.53 -2.05
N ILE A 671 -0.53 5.65 -3.01
CA ILE A 671 0.64 4.77 -2.90
C ILE A 671 1.92 5.59 -2.80
N LEU A 672 2.06 6.64 -3.61
CA LEU A 672 3.22 7.53 -3.57
C LEU A 672 3.30 8.24 -2.21
N ASP A 673 2.20 8.80 -1.72
CA ASP A 673 2.19 9.58 -0.48
C ASP A 673 2.44 8.69 0.72
N VAL A 674 1.77 7.56 0.83
CA VAL A 674 1.99 6.57 1.90
C VAL A 674 3.41 6.01 1.84
N ALA A 675 3.97 5.78 0.65
CA ALA A 675 5.34 5.28 0.50
C ALA A 675 6.40 6.30 0.94
N VAL A 676 6.19 7.58 0.59
CA VAL A 676 7.13 8.66 0.90
C VAL A 676 7.04 9.08 2.37
N THR A 677 5.83 9.09 2.93
CA THR A 677 5.59 9.59 4.29
C THR A 677 5.54 8.50 5.35
N GLY A 678 5.22 7.26 4.95
CA GLY A 678 4.95 6.15 5.86
C GLY A 678 3.57 6.22 6.53
N GLN A 679 2.65 7.07 6.09
CA GLN A 679 1.44 7.43 6.85
C GLN A 679 0.12 7.03 6.19
N ALA A 680 -0.67 6.22 6.88
CA ALA A 680 -2.02 5.86 6.41
C ALA A 680 -3.02 7.03 6.41
N ALA A 681 -2.71 8.17 7.05
CA ALA A 681 -3.57 9.35 7.02
C ALA A 681 -3.80 9.87 5.59
N PHE A 682 -2.79 9.75 4.70
CA PHE A 682 -2.94 10.05 3.27
C PHE A 682 -3.88 9.08 2.56
N ALA A 683 -3.92 7.81 2.98
CA ALA A 683 -4.86 6.83 2.46
C ALA A 683 -6.31 7.12 2.86
N VAL A 684 -6.53 7.52 4.10
CA VAL A 684 -7.85 7.97 4.57
C VAL A 684 -8.27 9.25 3.83
N GLY A 685 -7.35 10.22 3.68
CA GLY A 685 -7.61 11.44 2.92
C GLY A 685 -7.97 11.16 1.46
N SER A 686 -7.28 10.21 0.82
CA SER A 686 -7.57 9.77 -0.55
C SER A 686 -8.93 9.06 -0.66
N ALA A 687 -9.30 8.27 0.34
CA ALA A 687 -10.62 7.62 0.39
C ALA A 687 -11.77 8.64 0.57
N ASP A 688 -11.57 9.70 1.34
CA ASP A 688 -12.55 10.81 1.46
C ASP A 688 -12.58 11.65 0.17
N THR A 689 -11.43 11.79 -0.52
CA THR A 689 -11.31 12.48 -1.81
C THR A 689 -12.12 11.77 -2.90
N GLN A 690 -12.09 10.44 -3.00
CA GLN A 690 -12.93 9.74 -3.99
C GLN A 690 -14.44 9.88 -3.72
N GLU A 691 -14.86 9.93 -2.44
CA GLU A 691 -16.28 10.09 -2.07
C GLU A 691 -16.85 11.46 -2.46
N THR A 692 -15.98 12.47 -2.53
CA THR A 692 -16.32 13.86 -2.81
C THR A 692 -16.19 14.22 -4.29
N SER A 693 -15.26 13.59 -5.00
CA SER A 693 -14.97 13.85 -6.43
C SER A 693 -15.85 13.05 -7.40
N GLY A 694 -16.48 11.96 -6.92
CA GLY A 694 -17.00 10.93 -7.82
C GLY A 694 -15.88 10.23 -8.60
N ALA A 695 -16.14 9.06 -9.19
CA ALA A 695 -15.13 8.35 -9.98
C ALA A 695 -14.57 9.30 -11.07
N ALA A 696 -13.29 9.67 -10.95
CA ALA A 696 -12.71 10.72 -11.77
C ALA A 696 -12.66 10.23 -13.22
N GLY A 697 -13.34 10.93 -14.12
CA GLY A 697 -13.21 10.76 -15.57
C GLY A 697 -11.87 11.26 -16.13
N GLY A 698 -10.84 11.40 -15.29
CA GLY A 698 -9.51 11.82 -15.68
C GLY A 698 -8.66 10.62 -16.08
N THR A 699 -7.99 10.71 -17.22
CA THR A 699 -6.86 9.82 -17.55
C THR A 699 -5.58 10.43 -16.97
N PRO A 700 -4.61 9.65 -16.47
CA PRO A 700 -3.30 10.17 -16.03
C PRO A 700 -2.65 11.04 -17.13
N PRO A 701 -1.75 11.99 -16.78
CA PRO A 701 -0.82 12.58 -17.74
C PRO A 701 0.22 11.52 -18.14
N GLY A 702 -0.25 10.62 -18.99
CA GLY A 702 0.44 9.47 -19.54
C GLY A 702 -0.38 8.99 -20.73
N GLY A 703 -0.27 9.73 -21.84
CA GLY A 703 -0.77 9.38 -23.17
C GLY A 703 -2.21 8.87 -23.27
N THR A 704 -3.19 9.77 -23.40
CA THR A 704 -4.50 9.35 -23.93
C THR A 704 -4.39 9.13 -25.46
N PRO A 705 -4.88 7.99 -25.97
CA PRO A 705 -4.77 7.60 -27.38
C PRO A 705 -5.66 8.46 -28.27
N ALA A 706 -5.14 8.92 -29.41
CA ALA A 706 -5.89 9.63 -30.43
C ALA A 706 -6.78 8.66 -31.24
N GLY A 707 -8.06 8.99 -31.49
CA GLY A 707 -8.81 8.42 -32.62
C GLY A 707 -10.23 7.86 -32.42
N GLY A 708 -10.83 7.90 -31.23
CA GLY A 708 -12.15 7.29 -30.99
C GLY A 708 -13.38 8.15 -31.34
N THR A 709 -14.52 7.52 -31.67
CA THR A 709 -15.83 8.20 -31.82
C THR A 709 -16.73 7.90 -30.62
N ASP A 710 -17.29 8.93 -29.99
CA ASP A 710 -18.13 8.81 -28.78
C ASP A 710 -19.62 8.58 -29.11
N ALA A 711 -20.30 7.80 -28.27
CA ALA A 711 -21.73 7.52 -28.39
C ALA A 711 -22.38 7.26 -27.02
N THR A 712 -23.68 7.54 -26.87
CA THR A 712 -24.43 7.27 -25.64
C THR A 712 -25.59 6.31 -25.92
N LEU A 713 -25.74 5.28 -25.08
CA LEU A 713 -26.83 4.29 -25.15
C LEU A 713 -27.59 4.24 -23.83
N ALA A 714 -28.92 4.30 -23.88
CA ALA A 714 -29.79 4.20 -22.70
C ALA A 714 -30.58 2.87 -22.69
N ALA A 715 -30.80 2.32 -21.51
CA ALA A 715 -31.59 1.11 -21.28
C ALA A 715 -33.08 1.34 -21.59
N GLY A 716 -33.74 0.35 -22.18
CA GLY A 716 -35.18 0.38 -22.46
C GLY A 716 -35.59 1.14 -23.73
N GLN A 717 -34.66 1.76 -24.47
CA GLN A 717 -34.89 2.21 -25.84
C GLN A 717 -34.24 1.24 -26.84
N SER A 718 -34.93 0.88 -27.92
CA SER A 718 -34.40 0.02 -29.00
C SER A 718 -33.30 0.68 -29.85
N THR A 719 -32.55 1.63 -29.30
CA THR A 719 -31.51 2.38 -30.00
C THR A 719 -30.19 1.66 -29.86
N ALA A 720 -29.73 1.05 -30.95
CA ALA A 720 -28.36 0.56 -31.08
C ALA A 720 -27.47 1.68 -31.62
N TYR A 721 -26.22 1.76 -31.19
CA TYR A 721 -25.24 2.66 -31.83
C TYR A 721 -24.79 1.99 -33.13
N THR A 722 -25.02 2.64 -34.27
CA THR A 722 -24.66 2.10 -35.58
C THR A 722 -23.41 2.78 -36.13
N PHE A 723 -22.53 2.01 -36.73
CA PHE A 723 -21.36 2.51 -37.44
C PHE A 723 -21.14 1.74 -38.75
N ALA A 724 -20.58 2.43 -39.75
CA ALA A 724 -20.15 1.77 -40.99
C ALA A 724 -18.82 1.07 -40.75
N GLY A 725 -18.72 -0.20 -41.15
CA GLY A 725 -17.51 -1.00 -41.05
C GLY A 725 -17.14 -1.65 -42.39
N THR A 726 -15.85 -1.90 -42.59
CA THR A 726 -15.32 -2.59 -43.78
C THR A 726 -14.84 -3.99 -43.43
N ALA A 727 -14.98 -4.94 -44.36
CA ALA A 727 -14.50 -6.31 -44.16
C ALA A 727 -12.99 -6.33 -43.86
N GLY A 728 -12.59 -7.03 -42.80
CA GLY A 728 -11.21 -7.11 -42.33
C GLY A 728 -10.78 -6.00 -41.38
N GLN A 729 -11.59 -4.95 -41.20
CA GLN A 729 -11.31 -3.88 -40.23
C GLN A 729 -11.45 -4.40 -38.80
N ALA A 730 -10.55 -4.01 -37.91
CA ALA A 730 -10.68 -4.28 -36.48
C ALA A 730 -11.35 -3.12 -35.74
N VAL A 731 -12.18 -3.46 -34.75
CA VAL A 731 -12.95 -2.52 -33.94
C VAL A 731 -12.89 -2.90 -32.47
N PHE A 732 -12.71 -1.91 -31.61
CA PHE A 732 -12.77 -2.06 -30.15
C PHE A 732 -13.81 -1.07 -29.59
N VAL A 733 -14.61 -1.49 -28.62
CA VAL A 733 -15.61 -0.62 -27.98
C VAL A 733 -15.26 -0.47 -26.52
N GLN A 734 -14.93 0.73 -26.07
CA GLN A 734 -14.72 1.03 -24.65
C GLN A 734 -16.01 1.59 -24.04
N VAL A 735 -16.33 1.19 -22.81
CA VAL A 735 -17.29 1.88 -21.94
C VAL A 735 -16.53 2.97 -21.20
N VAL A 736 -16.83 4.21 -21.52
CA VAL A 736 -16.21 5.39 -20.91
C VAL A 736 -16.87 5.70 -19.57
N SER A 737 -18.18 5.49 -19.47
CA SER A 737 -18.93 5.57 -18.23
C SER A 737 -20.19 4.71 -18.30
N SER A 738 -20.68 4.27 -17.15
CA SER A 738 -21.89 3.46 -17.05
C SER A 738 -22.74 3.86 -15.85
N THR A 739 -24.05 3.85 -16.06
CA THR A 739 -25.09 3.91 -15.02
C THR A 739 -25.95 2.64 -15.03
N VAL A 740 -25.58 1.63 -15.82
CA VAL A 740 -26.23 0.32 -15.75
C VAL A 740 -25.75 -0.44 -14.52
N ASP A 741 -26.66 -1.22 -13.94
CA ASP A 741 -26.34 -2.12 -12.83
C ASP A 741 -25.27 -3.14 -13.26
N ASP A 742 -24.40 -3.55 -12.33
CA ASP A 742 -23.35 -4.52 -12.61
C ASP A 742 -23.95 -5.88 -12.99
N ALA A 743 -23.94 -6.15 -14.30
CA ALA A 743 -24.42 -7.38 -14.90
C ALA A 743 -23.47 -7.80 -16.02
N CYS A 744 -23.12 -9.09 -16.03
CA CYS A 744 -22.22 -9.65 -17.03
C CYS A 744 -22.98 -9.84 -18.37
N SER A 745 -22.35 -9.47 -19.50
CA SER A 745 -22.90 -9.51 -20.89
C SER A 745 -23.99 -8.47 -21.23
N VAL A 746 -23.73 -7.19 -20.97
CA VAL A 746 -24.68 -6.10 -21.30
C VAL A 746 -24.42 -5.43 -22.65
N LEU A 747 -23.28 -5.67 -23.31
CA LEU A 747 -22.98 -5.07 -24.63
C LEU A 747 -22.80 -6.16 -25.68
N THR A 748 -23.52 -6.04 -26.79
CA THR A 748 -23.41 -6.98 -27.92
C THR A 748 -23.13 -6.23 -29.22
N MET A 749 -22.00 -6.52 -29.86
CA MET A 749 -21.71 -6.08 -31.22
C MET A 749 -22.35 -7.05 -32.22
N ARG A 750 -23.14 -6.51 -33.16
CA ARG A 750 -23.84 -7.29 -34.18
C ARG A 750 -23.46 -6.86 -35.59
N GLY A 751 -23.40 -7.84 -36.47
CA GLY A 751 -23.13 -7.67 -37.89
C GLY A 751 -24.32 -7.11 -38.68
N PRO A 752 -24.12 -6.78 -39.97
CA PRO A 752 -25.16 -6.25 -40.85
C PRO A 752 -26.36 -7.19 -41.06
N ASP A 753 -26.15 -8.50 -40.93
CA ASP A 753 -27.19 -9.54 -40.98
C ASP A 753 -27.92 -9.72 -39.63
N GLY A 754 -27.52 -8.98 -38.60
CA GLY A 754 -28.06 -9.05 -37.25
C GLY A 754 -27.42 -10.11 -36.35
N SER A 755 -26.48 -10.91 -36.86
CA SER A 755 -25.75 -11.92 -36.09
C SER A 755 -24.90 -11.27 -35.00
N ALA A 756 -24.76 -11.90 -33.83
CA ALA A 756 -23.86 -11.43 -32.78
C ALA A 756 -22.42 -11.84 -33.10
N LEU A 757 -21.50 -10.88 -33.01
CA LEU A 757 -20.09 -11.06 -33.35
C LEU A 757 -19.22 -11.17 -32.11
N SER A 758 -19.47 -10.29 -31.14
CA SER A 758 -18.74 -10.24 -29.88
C SER A 758 -19.60 -9.58 -28.82
N SER A 759 -19.27 -9.82 -27.55
CA SER A 759 -19.98 -9.24 -26.42
C SER A 759 -18.99 -8.75 -25.37
N GLY A 760 -19.43 -7.74 -24.63
CA GLY A 760 -18.67 -7.08 -23.57
C GLY A 760 -19.43 -7.08 -22.25
N CYS A 761 -18.69 -6.92 -21.17
CA CYS A 761 -19.22 -6.87 -19.82
C CYS A 761 -19.05 -5.47 -19.25
N VAL A 762 -20.02 -5.04 -18.43
CA VAL A 762 -19.86 -3.88 -17.56
C VAL A 762 -19.80 -4.39 -16.13
N ILE A 763 -18.68 -4.17 -15.47
CA ILE A 763 -18.40 -4.56 -14.09
C ILE A 763 -17.76 -3.37 -13.42
N ASN A 764 -18.25 -2.99 -12.24
CA ASN A 764 -17.85 -1.79 -11.52
C ASN A 764 -17.96 -0.53 -12.42
N HIS A 765 -19.05 -0.44 -13.18
CA HIS A 765 -19.31 0.64 -14.14
C HIS A 765 -18.28 0.84 -15.28
N THR A 766 -17.31 -0.07 -15.42
CA THR A 766 -16.33 -0.09 -16.52
C THR A 766 -16.55 -1.32 -17.40
N GLY A 767 -16.16 -1.24 -18.67
CA GLY A 767 -16.41 -2.34 -19.60
C GLY A 767 -15.83 -2.10 -20.99
N TYR A 768 -15.80 -3.14 -21.81
CA TYR A 768 -15.44 -3.04 -23.21
C TYR A 768 -15.98 -4.22 -24.00
N VAL A 769 -16.14 -4.04 -25.31
CA VAL A 769 -16.18 -5.13 -26.28
C VAL A 769 -14.80 -5.19 -26.91
N ASP A 770 -14.13 -6.32 -26.72
CA ASP A 770 -12.74 -6.51 -27.17
C ASP A 770 -12.61 -6.45 -28.70
N ARG A 771 -11.36 -6.40 -29.18
CA ARG A 771 -11.00 -6.32 -30.59
C ARG A 771 -11.80 -7.34 -31.41
N THR A 772 -12.61 -6.83 -32.32
CA THR A 772 -13.47 -7.62 -33.20
C THR A 772 -13.13 -7.31 -34.65
N VAL A 773 -12.68 -8.32 -35.40
CA VAL A 773 -12.42 -8.20 -36.84
C VAL A 773 -13.74 -8.37 -37.59
N LEU A 774 -14.11 -7.37 -38.39
CA LEU A 774 -15.39 -7.32 -39.07
C LEU A 774 -15.40 -8.28 -40.28
N PRO A 775 -16.34 -9.23 -40.37
CA PRO A 775 -16.30 -10.26 -41.41
C PRO A 775 -16.74 -9.78 -42.80
N VAL A 776 -17.51 -8.69 -42.88
CA VAL A 776 -18.09 -8.17 -44.13
C VAL A 776 -18.11 -6.64 -44.12
N THR A 777 -18.25 -6.00 -45.29
CA THR A 777 -18.48 -4.55 -45.34
C THR A 777 -19.96 -4.28 -45.14
N GLY A 778 -20.33 -3.37 -44.24
CA GLY A 778 -21.73 -3.04 -43.98
C GLY A 778 -21.95 -2.16 -42.76
N GLN A 779 -23.22 -2.04 -42.34
CA GLN A 779 -23.59 -1.32 -41.12
C GLN A 779 -23.60 -2.26 -39.93
N TYR A 780 -22.80 -1.93 -38.93
CA TYR A 780 -22.67 -2.67 -37.67
C TYR A 780 -23.41 -1.94 -36.57
N ARG A 781 -23.75 -2.66 -35.50
CA ARG A 781 -24.44 -2.07 -34.35
C ARG A 781 -23.93 -2.59 -33.02
N VAL A 782 -23.78 -1.69 -32.04
CA VAL A 782 -23.56 -2.03 -30.63
C VAL A 782 -24.86 -1.87 -29.88
N GLN A 783 -25.31 -2.93 -29.22
CA GLN A 783 -26.56 -2.98 -28.46
C GLN A 783 -26.29 -3.11 -26.97
N LEU A 784 -27.02 -2.32 -26.18
CA LEU A 784 -27.05 -2.42 -24.73
C LEU A 784 -28.24 -3.28 -24.29
N GLU A 785 -27.98 -4.38 -23.59
CA GLU A 785 -28.95 -5.29 -23.00
C GLU A 785 -28.95 -5.06 -21.48
N ALA A 786 -29.72 -4.07 -21.00
CA ALA A 786 -29.84 -3.74 -19.58
C ALA A 786 -31.30 -3.39 -19.21
N ALA A 787 -31.70 -3.70 -17.97
CA ALA A 787 -33.06 -3.42 -17.49
C ALA A 787 -33.29 -1.93 -17.20
N LYS A 788 -32.26 -1.22 -16.71
CA LYS A 788 -32.24 0.23 -16.39
C LYS A 788 -30.81 0.77 -16.52
N GLY A 789 -30.66 2.09 -16.62
CA GLY A 789 -29.36 2.78 -16.76
C GLY A 789 -28.97 3.11 -18.20
N GLY A 790 -27.69 3.39 -18.44
CA GLY A 790 -27.13 3.68 -19.76
C GLY A 790 -25.61 3.69 -19.74
N VAL A 791 -24.98 3.63 -20.92
CA VAL A 791 -23.53 3.64 -21.09
C VAL A 791 -23.11 4.74 -22.05
N GLN A 792 -21.95 5.35 -21.78
CA GLN A 792 -21.20 6.08 -22.80
C GLN A 792 -20.13 5.17 -23.37
N LEU A 793 -20.05 5.11 -24.69
CA LEU A 793 -19.15 4.26 -25.44
C LEU A 793 -18.18 5.11 -26.24
N ARG A 794 -16.96 4.59 -26.42
CA ARG A 794 -15.99 5.07 -27.40
C ARG A 794 -15.61 3.93 -28.34
N LEU A 795 -15.80 4.15 -29.63
CA LEU A 795 -15.43 3.21 -30.69
C LEU A 795 -14.03 3.54 -31.20
N TYR A 796 -13.12 2.57 -31.17
CA TYR A 796 -11.81 2.64 -31.82
C TYR A 796 -11.81 1.77 -33.08
N THR A 797 -11.18 2.26 -34.14
CA THR A 797 -11.01 1.54 -35.40
C THR A 797 -9.53 1.35 -35.72
N ASP A 798 -9.23 0.31 -36.49
CA ASP A 798 -7.88 -0.18 -36.84
C ASP A 798 -6.74 0.85 -36.86
N HIS A 799 -5.74 0.61 -36.01
CA HIS A 799 -4.47 1.34 -35.92
C HIS A 799 -3.35 0.35 -35.59
N ASP A 800 -3.39 -0.81 -36.24
CA ASP A 800 -2.38 -1.83 -36.09
C ASP A 800 -1.03 -1.36 -36.61
N GLU A 801 0.02 -1.79 -35.93
CA GLU A 801 1.37 -1.68 -36.43
C GLU A 801 1.78 -3.00 -37.08
N SER A 802 2.53 -2.95 -38.16
CA SER A 802 3.17 -4.15 -38.70
C SER A 802 4.56 -3.89 -39.22
N GLY A 803 5.40 -4.92 -39.19
CA GLY A 803 6.80 -4.82 -39.61
C GLY A 803 7.47 -6.18 -39.79
N GLU A 804 8.79 -6.14 -39.89
CA GLU A 804 9.63 -7.33 -39.97
C GLU A 804 10.65 -7.36 -38.82
N LEU A 805 10.89 -8.55 -38.27
CA LEU A 805 11.99 -8.82 -37.35
C LEU A 805 13.08 -9.58 -38.11
N ALA A 806 14.31 -9.10 -37.98
CA ALA A 806 15.48 -9.81 -38.50
C ALA A 806 16.00 -10.78 -37.44
N MET A 807 16.30 -12.01 -37.85
CA MET A 807 16.98 -13.00 -36.99
C MET A 807 18.33 -12.45 -36.55
N ASP A 808 18.61 -12.44 -35.24
CA ASP A 808 19.79 -11.84 -34.62
C ASP A 808 20.04 -10.37 -35.04
N GLY A 809 18.97 -9.68 -35.44
CA GLY A 809 19.00 -8.30 -35.89
C GLY A 809 18.91 -7.28 -34.75
N ALA A 810 18.90 -5.99 -35.09
CA ALA A 810 18.67 -4.96 -34.10
C ALA A 810 17.24 -5.07 -33.50
N PRO A 811 17.05 -4.77 -32.20
CA PRO A 811 15.72 -4.75 -31.59
C PRO A 811 14.78 -3.74 -32.26
N VAL A 812 13.50 -4.09 -32.36
CA VAL A 812 12.43 -3.28 -32.96
C VAL A 812 11.40 -2.91 -31.89
N THR A 813 10.94 -1.65 -31.88
CA THR A 813 9.92 -1.19 -30.93
C THR A 813 8.53 -1.35 -31.52
N ALA A 814 7.76 -2.26 -30.93
CA ALA A 814 6.32 -2.39 -31.15
C ALA A 814 5.56 -1.36 -30.29
N THR A 815 4.59 -0.67 -30.86
CA THR A 815 3.78 0.36 -30.21
C THR A 815 2.29 0.02 -30.29
N ILE A 816 1.64 -0.05 -29.13
CA ILE A 816 0.20 -0.16 -28.97
C ILE A 816 -0.34 1.23 -28.62
N GLY A 817 -0.70 1.96 -29.66
CA GLY A 817 -1.08 3.37 -29.56
C GLY A 817 -2.55 3.63 -29.22
N GLN A 818 -3.40 2.61 -29.20
CA GLN A 818 -4.82 2.71 -28.83
C GLN A 818 -5.39 1.35 -28.40
N PRO A 819 -6.52 1.32 -27.66
CA PRO A 819 -7.15 0.09 -27.19
C PRO A 819 -7.55 -0.83 -28.34
N GLY A 820 -7.28 -2.12 -28.17
CA GLY A 820 -7.55 -3.15 -29.17
C GLY A 820 -6.67 -3.08 -30.42
N ALA A 821 -5.66 -2.21 -30.51
CA ALA A 821 -4.64 -2.28 -31.55
C ALA A 821 -3.66 -3.42 -31.27
N ILE A 822 -3.13 -4.04 -32.33
CA ILE A 822 -2.06 -5.03 -32.22
C ILE A 822 -0.83 -4.57 -32.99
N ALA A 823 0.34 -5.06 -32.59
CA ALA A 823 1.55 -4.91 -33.38
C ALA A 823 2.02 -6.28 -33.89
N SER A 824 2.24 -6.40 -35.19
CA SER A 824 2.49 -7.67 -35.88
C SER A 824 3.81 -7.65 -36.65
N TYR A 825 4.79 -8.39 -36.16
CA TYR A 825 6.12 -8.44 -36.74
C TYR A 825 6.43 -9.82 -37.31
N SER A 826 6.80 -9.87 -38.58
CA SER A 826 7.04 -11.13 -39.27
C SER A 826 8.52 -11.44 -39.47
N PHE A 827 8.87 -12.72 -39.55
CA PHE A 827 10.21 -13.18 -39.89
C PHE A 827 10.15 -14.53 -40.61
N THR A 828 11.19 -14.87 -41.37
CA THR A 828 11.27 -16.18 -42.06
C THR A 828 12.21 -17.13 -41.34
N ALA A 829 11.79 -18.38 -41.17
CA ALA A 829 12.60 -19.42 -40.55
C ALA A 829 12.35 -20.80 -41.19
N ARG A 830 13.23 -21.76 -40.88
CA ARG A 830 13.21 -23.15 -41.34
C ARG A 830 12.73 -24.08 -40.23
N ALA A 831 12.08 -25.17 -40.63
CA ALA A 831 11.70 -26.24 -39.71
C ALA A 831 12.94 -26.74 -38.94
N GLY A 832 12.81 -26.88 -37.62
CA GLY A 832 13.87 -27.31 -36.72
C GLY A 832 14.78 -26.19 -36.18
N GLN A 833 14.70 -24.96 -36.69
CA GLN A 833 15.36 -23.82 -36.03
C GLN A 833 14.71 -23.54 -34.67
N LYS A 834 15.49 -23.07 -33.70
CA LYS A 834 14.99 -22.68 -32.38
C LYS A 834 15.16 -21.18 -32.22
N VAL A 835 14.11 -20.51 -31.75
CA VAL A 835 14.10 -19.03 -31.63
C VAL A 835 13.67 -18.59 -30.24
N PHE A 836 14.25 -17.49 -29.79
CA PHE A 836 13.89 -16.80 -28.56
C PHE A 836 13.46 -15.37 -28.91
N VAL A 837 12.31 -14.95 -28.40
CA VAL A 837 11.85 -13.56 -28.57
C VAL A 837 12.05 -12.85 -27.25
N GLU A 838 12.89 -11.84 -27.23
CA GLU A 838 13.18 -11.06 -26.03
C GLU A 838 12.44 -9.72 -26.09
N ALA A 839 11.75 -9.37 -25.01
CA ALA A 839 11.30 -8.01 -24.74
C ALA A 839 12.32 -7.35 -23.81
N THR A 840 13.24 -6.60 -24.43
CA THR A 840 14.39 -6.00 -23.74
C THR A 840 14.01 -4.83 -22.82
N ASP A 841 12.89 -4.18 -23.12
CA ASP A 841 12.30 -3.07 -22.39
C ASP A 841 10.85 -2.87 -22.84
N SER A 842 9.99 -2.45 -21.92
CA SER A 842 8.57 -2.29 -22.16
C SER A 842 7.97 -1.33 -21.14
N ASP A 843 7.06 -0.48 -21.58
CA ASP A 843 6.17 0.31 -20.71
C ASP A 843 4.72 -0.20 -20.74
N LEU A 844 4.44 -1.29 -21.48
CA LEU A 844 3.18 -2.04 -21.37
C LEU A 844 2.95 -2.53 -19.93
N PRO A 845 1.70 -2.51 -19.42
CA PRO A 845 1.35 -3.07 -18.12
C PRO A 845 1.79 -4.53 -17.94
N ASP A 846 2.08 -4.90 -16.69
CA ASP A 846 2.52 -6.24 -16.33
C ASP A 846 1.44 -7.29 -16.63
N ARG A 847 1.69 -8.11 -17.66
CA ARG A 847 0.72 -9.06 -18.20
C ARG A 847 1.41 -10.28 -18.81
N CYS A 848 0.75 -11.42 -18.71
CA CYS A 848 1.13 -12.62 -19.44
C CYS A 848 0.34 -12.75 -20.74
N SER A 849 0.91 -13.49 -21.69
CA SER A 849 0.36 -13.73 -23.03
C SER A 849 0.25 -12.50 -23.94
N VAL A 850 1.01 -11.44 -23.65
CA VAL A 850 1.06 -10.23 -24.48
C VAL A 850 1.85 -10.44 -25.76
N ILE A 851 2.94 -11.23 -25.68
CA ILE A 851 3.80 -11.52 -26.83
C ILE A 851 3.47 -12.93 -27.32
N VAL A 852 3.04 -13.09 -28.55
CA VAL A 852 2.64 -14.39 -29.12
C VAL A 852 3.42 -14.69 -30.39
N LEU A 853 4.19 -15.77 -30.37
CA LEU A 853 4.83 -16.33 -31.56
C LEU A 853 3.87 -17.28 -32.26
N ARG A 854 3.53 -16.99 -33.52
CA ARG A 854 2.58 -17.74 -34.35
C ARG A 854 3.26 -18.38 -35.57
N ALA A 855 2.92 -19.64 -35.82
CA ALA A 855 3.39 -20.41 -36.97
C ALA A 855 2.78 -19.96 -38.32
N PRO A 856 3.43 -20.27 -39.47
CA PRO A 856 2.97 -19.84 -40.80
C PRO A 856 1.58 -20.34 -41.19
N ASP A 857 1.18 -21.50 -40.67
CA ASP A 857 -0.13 -22.11 -40.87
C ASP A 857 -1.17 -21.67 -39.82
N GLY A 858 -0.76 -20.83 -38.87
CA GLY A 858 -1.57 -20.34 -37.76
C GLY A 858 -1.81 -21.33 -36.62
N SER A 859 -1.25 -22.55 -36.67
CA SER A 859 -1.62 -23.67 -35.77
C SER A 859 -0.80 -23.75 -34.47
N GLY A 860 0.44 -23.23 -34.47
CA GLY A 860 1.31 -23.17 -33.31
C GLY A 860 1.36 -21.78 -32.70
N MET A 861 0.98 -21.63 -31.43
CA MET A 861 1.13 -20.39 -30.66
C MET A 861 1.94 -20.64 -29.38
N VAL A 862 3.03 -19.90 -29.20
CA VAL A 862 3.78 -19.86 -27.94
C VAL A 862 3.71 -18.43 -27.42
N ALA A 863 3.24 -18.28 -26.19
CA ALA A 863 2.98 -16.98 -25.58
C ALA A 863 4.00 -16.66 -24.48
N GLY A 864 4.35 -15.39 -24.35
CA GLY A 864 5.28 -14.83 -23.39
C GLY A 864 4.64 -13.72 -22.56
N CYS A 865 5.26 -13.40 -21.43
CA CYS A 865 4.82 -12.32 -20.54
C CYS A 865 5.71 -11.09 -20.69
N VAL A 866 5.17 -9.93 -20.33
CA VAL A 866 5.90 -8.70 -20.04
C VAL A 866 5.63 -8.37 -18.58
N ILE A 867 6.65 -8.41 -17.72
CA ILE A 867 6.55 -8.17 -16.27
C ILE A 867 7.77 -7.34 -15.84
N GLY A 868 7.53 -6.26 -15.09
CA GLY A 868 8.60 -5.35 -14.65
C GLY A 868 9.34 -4.70 -15.82
N GLY A 869 8.61 -4.41 -16.91
CA GLY A 869 9.15 -3.79 -18.12
C GLY A 869 10.07 -4.69 -18.96
N LYS A 870 10.14 -5.99 -18.69
CA LYS A 870 10.90 -6.96 -19.49
C LYS A 870 10.09 -8.21 -19.73
N GLY A 871 10.47 -9.00 -20.73
CA GLY A 871 9.70 -10.19 -21.07
C GLY A 871 10.40 -11.08 -22.08
N PHE A 872 9.82 -12.25 -22.34
CA PHE A 872 10.29 -13.12 -23.41
C PHE A 872 9.27 -14.19 -23.81
N VAL A 873 9.45 -14.72 -25.02
CA VAL A 873 8.97 -16.04 -25.44
C VAL A 873 10.17 -16.98 -25.44
N ASP A 874 10.10 -18.04 -24.62
CA ASP A 874 11.22 -18.97 -24.38
C ASP A 874 11.62 -19.70 -25.67
N GLY A 875 12.83 -20.28 -25.68
CA GLY A 875 13.44 -20.94 -26.82
C GLY A 875 12.51 -22.01 -27.43
N THR A 876 11.96 -21.70 -28.61
CA THR A 876 10.90 -22.46 -29.27
C THR A 876 11.43 -23.10 -30.54
N VAL A 877 11.40 -24.43 -30.62
CA VAL A 877 11.72 -25.17 -31.84
C VAL A 877 10.58 -25.02 -32.84
N LEU A 878 10.90 -24.47 -34.02
CA LEU A 878 9.94 -24.12 -35.04
C LEU A 878 9.54 -25.36 -35.85
N PRO A 879 8.24 -25.70 -35.94
CA PRO A 879 7.80 -26.95 -36.54
C PRO A 879 7.81 -26.99 -38.08
N ALA A 880 7.88 -25.83 -38.74
CA ALA A 880 7.72 -25.72 -40.20
C ALA A 880 8.66 -24.66 -40.80
N THR A 881 8.93 -24.78 -42.09
CA THR A 881 9.62 -23.72 -42.85
C THR A 881 8.58 -22.74 -43.36
N GLY A 882 8.77 -21.45 -43.11
CA GLY A 882 7.83 -20.42 -43.59
C GLY A 882 7.99 -19.08 -42.88
N ARG A 883 6.97 -18.22 -43.04
CA ARG A 883 6.89 -16.90 -42.42
C ARG A 883 6.13 -16.99 -41.10
N TYR A 884 6.85 -16.74 -40.01
CA TYR A 884 6.33 -16.69 -38.64
C TYR A 884 5.96 -15.24 -38.28
N THR A 885 5.10 -15.09 -37.27
CA THR A 885 4.69 -13.77 -36.77
C THR A 885 4.87 -13.71 -35.26
N VAL A 886 5.49 -12.63 -34.76
CA VAL A 886 5.44 -12.20 -33.37
C VAL A 886 4.37 -11.13 -33.25
N LEU A 887 3.33 -11.42 -32.49
CA LEU A 887 2.24 -10.51 -32.17
C LEU A 887 2.47 -9.89 -30.80
N VAL A 888 2.19 -8.60 -30.67
CA VAL A 888 2.02 -7.90 -29.40
C VAL A 888 0.55 -7.51 -29.32
N ASP A 889 -0.17 -8.17 -28.42
CA ASP A 889 -1.62 -8.07 -28.27
C ASP A 889 -1.96 -7.97 -26.78
N PRO A 890 -1.88 -6.76 -26.19
CA PRO A 890 -2.23 -6.57 -24.80
C PRO A 890 -3.76 -6.53 -24.62
N PRO A 891 -4.30 -7.06 -23.52
CA PRO A 891 -5.74 -7.16 -23.33
C PRO A 891 -6.39 -5.83 -23.00
N ALA A 892 -7.71 -5.75 -23.20
CA ALA A 892 -8.54 -4.65 -22.70
C ALA A 892 -8.09 -3.26 -23.20
N LEU A 893 -7.77 -2.35 -22.27
CA LEU A 893 -7.39 -0.96 -22.54
C LEU A 893 -5.89 -0.72 -22.39
N ASP A 894 -5.09 -1.78 -22.26
CA ASP A 894 -3.65 -1.68 -21.99
C ASP A 894 -2.93 -1.05 -23.21
N LEU A 895 -2.16 0.01 -22.96
CA LEU A 895 -1.38 0.75 -23.97
C LEU A 895 0.09 0.74 -23.62
N GLY A 896 0.94 0.99 -24.61
CA GLY A 896 2.38 1.09 -24.38
C GLY A 896 3.20 0.59 -25.56
N LYS A 897 4.46 0.30 -25.29
CA LYS A 897 5.50 -0.08 -26.24
C LYS A 897 6.30 -1.22 -25.66
N VAL A 898 6.76 -2.10 -26.54
CA VAL A 898 7.70 -3.17 -26.18
C VAL A 898 8.79 -3.28 -27.24
N ARG A 899 10.05 -3.34 -26.79
CA ARG A 899 11.20 -3.50 -27.67
C ARG A 899 11.56 -4.97 -27.84
N LEU A 900 11.18 -5.52 -28.99
CA LEU A 900 11.33 -6.92 -29.37
C LEU A 900 12.69 -7.18 -30.03
N HIS A 901 13.35 -8.25 -29.64
CA HIS A 901 14.58 -8.74 -30.24
C HIS A 901 14.43 -10.24 -30.52
N LEU A 902 14.64 -10.63 -31.76
CA LEU A 902 14.52 -12.01 -32.20
C LEU A 902 15.92 -12.64 -32.26
N ILE A 903 16.12 -13.72 -31.50
CA ILE A 903 17.41 -14.38 -31.35
C ILE A 903 17.29 -15.81 -31.91
N GLU A 904 18.22 -16.19 -32.79
CA GLU A 904 18.41 -17.61 -33.15
C GLU A 904 19.15 -18.29 -31.99
N ASP A 905 18.50 -19.29 -31.43
CA ASP A 905 19.01 -20.04 -30.30
C ASP A 905 19.63 -21.36 -30.79
N VAL A 906 20.89 -21.61 -30.42
CA VAL A 906 21.59 -22.85 -30.74
C VAL A 906 21.92 -23.63 -29.47
N ASP A 907 21.23 -24.76 -29.30
CA ASP A 907 21.54 -25.73 -28.25
C ASP A 907 22.96 -26.31 -28.46
N GLN A 908 23.71 -26.44 -27.36
CA GLN A 908 25.03 -27.04 -27.38
C GLN A 908 24.96 -28.50 -27.01
N HIS A 909 25.72 -29.33 -27.71
CA HIS A 909 25.85 -30.75 -27.43
C HIS A 909 27.32 -31.09 -27.16
N GLY A 910 27.55 -31.99 -26.21
CA GLY A 910 28.87 -32.55 -25.92
C GLY A 910 28.78 -33.89 -25.22
N ASP A 911 29.92 -34.49 -24.94
CA ASP A 911 30.01 -35.76 -24.23
C ASP A 911 30.61 -35.56 -22.83
N ILE A 912 30.17 -36.35 -21.85
CA ILE A 912 30.78 -36.48 -20.54
C ILE A 912 30.97 -37.96 -20.21
N THR A 913 32.14 -38.30 -19.64
CA THR A 913 32.44 -39.69 -19.25
C THR A 913 32.20 -39.88 -17.74
N VAL A 914 31.51 -40.96 -17.36
CA VAL A 914 31.32 -41.30 -15.94
C VAL A 914 32.68 -41.55 -15.29
N ASN A 915 32.96 -40.84 -14.18
CA ASN A 915 34.27 -40.81 -13.50
C ASN A 915 35.42 -40.27 -14.38
N GLY A 916 35.11 -39.58 -15.47
CA GLY A 916 36.07 -38.91 -16.33
C GLY A 916 36.49 -37.53 -15.81
N PRO A 917 37.35 -36.82 -16.56
CA PRO A 917 37.71 -35.43 -16.26
C PRO A 917 36.49 -34.50 -16.33
N GLU A 918 36.57 -33.35 -15.63
CA GLU A 918 35.52 -32.32 -15.67
C GLU A 918 35.38 -31.74 -17.09
N VAL A 919 34.13 -31.47 -17.50
CA VAL A 919 33.79 -30.87 -18.80
C VAL A 919 33.13 -29.53 -18.56
N THR A 920 33.57 -28.50 -19.28
CA THR A 920 32.96 -27.15 -19.25
C THR A 920 32.01 -26.99 -20.43
N VAL A 921 30.80 -26.50 -20.14
CA VAL A 921 29.79 -26.14 -21.14
C VAL A 921 29.47 -24.66 -21.05
N ALA A 922 29.11 -24.02 -22.16
CA ALA A 922 28.86 -22.58 -22.22
C ALA A 922 27.49 -22.28 -22.82
N VAL A 923 26.57 -21.68 -22.08
CA VAL A 923 25.32 -21.15 -22.66
C VAL A 923 25.63 -19.77 -23.23
N ARG A 924 25.60 -19.63 -24.57
CA ARG A 924 26.07 -18.43 -25.27
C ARG A 924 24.96 -17.43 -25.62
N GLN A 925 23.71 -17.90 -25.65
CA GLN A 925 22.53 -17.13 -26.04
C GLN A 925 21.37 -17.43 -25.08
N PRO A 926 20.48 -16.47 -24.82
CA PRO A 926 19.21 -16.71 -24.12
C PRO A 926 18.36 -17.79 -24.81
N GLY A 927 17.67 -18.62 -24.04
CA GLY A 927 16.89 -19.77 -24.52
C GLY A 927 17.70 -21.06 -24.71
N ALA A 928 19.02 -20.96 -24.91
CA ALA A 928 19.89 -22.08 -25.24
C ALA A 928 20.04 -23.08 -24.10
N VAL A 929 20.14 -24.35 -24.48
CA VAL A 929 20.41 -25.46 -23.57
C VAL A 929 21.73 -26.11 -23.93
N ALA A 930 22.57 -26.38 -22.92
CA ALA A 930 23.73 -27.26 -23.08
C ALA A 930 23.36 -28.68 -22.65
N VAL A 931 23.53 -29.65 -23.54
CA VAL A 931 23.25 -31.08 -23.38
C VAL A 931 24.55 -31.87 -23.36
N LEU A 932 24.80 -32.67 -22.30
CA LEU A 932 25.89 -33.64 -22.29
C LEU A 932 25.37 -35.09 -22.34
N ASP A 933 25.87 -35.85 -23.30
CA ASP A 933 25.62 -37.28 -23.48
C ASP A 933 26.68 -38.11 -22.71
N PHE A 934 26.31 -39.30 -22.22
CA PHE A 934 27.24 -40.18 -21.51
C PHE A 934 26.82 -41.64 -21.65
N THR A 935 27.75 -42.58 -21.46
CA THR A 935 27.44 -44.01 -21.42
C THR A 935 27.41 -44.53 -19.99
N GLY A 936 26.34 -45.23 -19.60
CA GLY A 936 26.20 -45.90 -18.31
C GLY A 936 25.67 -47.34 -18.45
N THR A 937 25.76 -48.12 -17.38
CA THR A 937 25.22 -49.49 -17.33
C THR A 937 23.91 -49.56 -16.55
N ALA A 938 23.03 -50.49 -16.92
CA ALA A 938 21.73 -50.65 -16.26
C ALA A 938 21.89 -50.93 -14.75
N GLY A 939 21.16 -50.19 -13.91
CA GLY A 939 21.26 -50.27 -12.45
C GLY A 939 22.41 -49.47 -11.83
N GLN A 940 23.26 -48.83 -12.65
CA GLN A 940 24.31 -47.94 -12.18
C GLN A 940 23.71 -46.66 -11.59
N ARG A 941 24.16 -46.29 -10.39
CA ARG A 941 23.81 -45.00 -9.78
C ARG A 941 24.81 -43.94 -10.22
N ILE A 942 24.29 -42.82 -10.70
CA ILE A 942 25.09 -41.72 -11.24
C ILE A 942 24.68 -40.44 -10.52
N THR A 943 25.65 -39.59 -10.25
CA THR A 943 25.46 -38.27 -9.66
C THR A 943 26.21 -37.26 -10.50
N VAL A 944 25.55 -36.18 -10.89
CA VAL A 944 26.16 -35.07 -11.62
C VAL A 944 26.46 -33.97 -10.61
N ARG A 945 27.66 -33.39 -10.71
CA ARG A 945 28.12 -32.29 -9.86
C ARG A 945 28.67 -31.17 -10.72
N ALA A 946 28.18 -29.94 -10.51
CA ALA A 946 28.82 -28.74 -11.02
C ALA A 946 29.84 -28.22 -10.00
N SER A 947 31.10 -28.05 -10.40
CA SER A 947 32.19 -27.54 -9.56
C SER A 947 32.23 -26.00 -9.51
N GLY A 948 31.66 -25.32 -10.51
CA GLY A 948 31.48 -23.86 -10.57
C GLY A 948 30.60 -23.42 -11.75
N ALA A 949 30.06 -22.20 -11.69
CA ALA A 949 29.25 -21.60 -12.77
C ALA A 949 29.46 -20.08 -12.82
N THR A 950 29.42 -19.51 -14.03
CA THR A 950 29.48 -18.06 -14.28
C THR A 950 28.19 -17.52 -14.89
N LEU A 951 27.09 -18.26 -14.75
CA LEU A 951 25.76 -17.83 -15.21
C LEU A 951 25.30 -16.65 -14.34
N ALA A 952 24.62 -15.67 -14.92
CA ALA A 952 24.03 -14.54 -14.18
C ALA A 952 23.00 -15.03 -13.15
N ASP A 953 22.63 -14.18 -12.16
CA ASP A 953 21.71 -14.46 -11.04
C ASP A 953 20.26 -14.80 -11.49
N ALA A 954 20.11 -15.90 -12.23
CA ALA A 954 18.86 -16.49 -12.69
C ALA A 954 18.87 -17.99 -12.34
N CYS A 955 17.69 -18.56 -12.08
CA CYS A 955 17.54 -19.97 -11.74
C CYS A 955 17.94 -20.89 -12.92
N GLY A 956 19.21 -21.30 -12.97
CA GLY A 956 19.67 -22.35 -13.88
C GLY A 956 19.22 -23.74 -13.41
N LEU A 957 18.57 -24.51 -14.28
CA LEU A 957 18.21 -25.90 -14.00
C LEU A 957 19.34 -26.83 -14.45
N LEU A 958 19.82 -27.69 -13.55
CA LEU A 958 20.66 -28.84 -13.84
C LEU A 958 19.83 -30.11 -13.68
N ALA A 959 19.54 -30.83 -14.76
CA ALA A 959 18.64 -31.99 -14.73
C ALA A 959 19.21 -33.23 -15.44
N LEU A 960 18.89 -34.39 -14.85
CA LEU A 960 19.02 -35.74 -15.41
C LEU A 960 17.59 -36.21 -15.81
N PRO A 961 17.16 -36.06 -17.07
CA PRO A 961 15.82 -36.48 -17.48
C PRO A 961 15.67 -38.00 -17.43
N ALA A 962 14.52 -38.48 -16.95
CA ALA A 962 14.23 -39.89 -16.70
C ALA A 962 13.74 -40.68 -17.94
N ASP A 963 14.04 -40.21 -19.16
CA ASP A 963 13.64 -40.91 -20.38
C ASP A 963 14.47 -42.19 -20.57
N PRO A 964 13.86 -43.39 -20.57
CA PRO A 964 14.59 -44.66 -20.70
C PRO A 964 15.19 -44.91 -22.09
N SER A 965 14.93 -44.06 -23.09
CA SER A 965 15.34 -44.28 -24.49
C SER A 965 16.62 -43.53 -24.91
N LEU A 966 17.17 -42.63 -24.09
CA LEU A 966 18.37 -41.85 -24.43
C LEU A 966 19.30 -41.66 -23.22
N ALA A 967 20.58 -41.97 -23.36
CA ALA A 967 21.59 -41.77 -22.32
C ALA A 967 22.08 -40.31 -22.27
N ARG A 968 21.29 -39.40 -21.66
CA ARG A 968 21.59 -37.95 -21.56
C ARG A 968 21.69 -37.50 -20.10
N ALA A 969 22.80 -36.84 -19.69
CA ALA A 969 23.07 -36.54 -18.27
C ALA A 969 22.84 -35.11 -17.82
N VAL A 970 22.97 -34.13 -18.69
CA VAL A 970 23.16 -32.75 -18.23
C VAL A 970 22.41 -31.82 -19.15
N MET A 971 21.33 -31.20 -18.67
CA MET A 971 20.81 -29.96 -19.25
C MET A 971 21.23 -28.80 -18.37
N ALA A 972 21.86 -27.77 -18.93
CA ALA A 972 22.05 -26.47 -18.30
C ALA A 972 21.33 -25.42 -19.14
N ARG A 973 20.44 -24.64 -18.52
CA ARG A 973 19.63 -23.60 -19.17
C ARG A 973 19.77 -22.26 -18.45
N VAL A 974 19.84 -21.17 -19.21
CA VAL A 974 19.73 -19.79 -18.72
C VAL A 974 18.39 -19.25 -19.20
N ARG A 975 17.59 -18.69 -18.29
CA ARG A 975 16.33 -18.00 -18.61
C ARG A 975 16.50 -16.52 -18.42
#